data_AF-A0A1E3X5M4-F1
#
_entry.id   AF-A0A1E3X5M4-F1
#
_cell.length_a   1.000
_cell.length_b   1.000
_cell.length_c   1.000
_cell.angle_alpha   90.00
_cell.angle_beta   90.00
_cell.angle_gamma   90.00
#
_symmetry.space_group_name_H-M   'P 1'
#
loop_
_entity.id
_entity.type
_entity.pdbx_description
1 polymer ?
#
loop_
_entity_poly.entity_id
_entity_poly.type
_entity_poly.pdbx_seq_one_letter_code
_entity_poly.pdbx_strand_id
1 'polypeptide(L)'
;MLEKANTLQECEGILSNCISKVSLLGQIELTLADIEKLSRIIREELQWTTFVEGLREIKEIGQTCLSTLLVWEGILGYKGGDFWSSISSSLGMLAGSQQSKLGQFFLDFLKRSRLPSFDIEGAHRYVTPILAHGGIPDYCLPDFFGNLLWPITSGELEIFSKEADEIIEEWQSCSSLFYFTDKPITRFLRYGGNQATSFLSRCVEMAERAIEENEVPTAYELDLPQRIIQHFEDWLEENREKRIVLRRPVIKWRRPTIYFDPAVGEIRLTIPTQRIEALSGEISVVIMLGNKSPVTIPIKVYARDNAYETEAIQRVIEDPAEQYEIRLSRNGSTIRQWTFNGIKKKTPFLCFSEDSQKLIRGRISFSRFWLVYPEDYTLIPDRGIIESGAEFYGNWEDYHCTLIDTSDIQQLVLKRENENPIVIPLVEDIFEPKITGGDILEIGRSEQVPIFVGSPPQIQIPMSDTTEFKRLQIIITPIGNTSIQDKLSYKVDELIESYRSNEMVNITLCDERLLGNNPIGSFRIHLRGRLGQDKRFTICCIPVLDVQFDRNMYYPTPNDSKPAIVSLTTMPNSIIAISELSRISPNNFVHKGIVTISPHERHIKCKIEVPVSESKKCSIPLTIQIPRIRWSLRGLTQDREFLDLYESKEISIQEWENTQEMQLLISIPNTIYETATINLRGSEQKLLSLLRNGKARFPLHAFSDSLKSTGRTINEFFLTLGKKHPIEIPILNVRAKWEIDNLNYEEKLVNDKRHISFNWADKGQPNNRILRLYNLQYPFQKYISKPIQDSISNVEIEEYQQKFFPGRYKIEFTIEDPWGHIESIPDNRIHEVDIGVGERLPLEKIGKQLLVTSLLDCNGHTHYINRHEYRISINSFIKTEGNEYIYQGHIYVRRFKKGKLITIKDTNPINISYNQSNFTISRMLDRGGDIDIGGDGSYYCSICTKIFWSDIEYQEELTRGHKKFLITDATYNTIIKPDDNHNKILNREVL
;
A
#
# COMPACT_ATOMS: atom_id res chain seq x y z
N MET A 1 0.46 29.32 54.67
CA MET A 1 1.80 28.79 54.30
C MET A 1 2.93 29.59 54.95
N LEU A 2 2.95 30.92 54.76
CA LEU A 2 3.98 31.87 55.15
C LEU A 2 3.68 32.54 56.52
N GLU A 3 2.74 32.00 57.30
CA GLU A 3 2.25 32.58 58.55
C GLU A 3 3.36 33.02 59.50
N LYS A 4 4.41 32.20 59.64
CA LYS A 4 5.54 32.43 60.57
C LYS A 4 6.69 33.28 59.99
N ALA A 5 6.73 33.50 58.68
CA ALA A 5 7.78 34.27 58.00
C ALA A 5 7.42 35.76 57.98
N ASN A 6 8.23 36.62 58.59
CA ASN A 6 7.90 38.04 58.79
C ASN A 6 8.63 38.99 57.84
N THR A 7 9.74 38.54 57.24
CA THR A 7 10.53 39.29 56.26
C THR A 7 10.40 38.71 54.85
N LEU A 8 10.72 39.52 53.83
CA LEU A 8 10.77 39.05 52.44
C LEU A 8 11.73 37.85 52.27
N GLN A 9 12.89 37.89 52.94
CA GLN A 9 13.91 36.85 52.88
C GLN A 9 13.46 35.53 53.53
N GLU A 10 12.70 35.58 54.63
CA GLU A 10 12.08 34.38 55.22
C GLU A 10 11.03 33.76 54.29
N CYS A 11 10.19 34.58 53.63
CA CYS A 11 9.23 34.11 52.63
C CYS A 11 9.95 33.49 51.42
N GLU A 12 11.03 34.12 50.94
CA GLU A 12 11.85 33.62 49.82
C GLU A 12 12.48 32.27 50.17
N GLY A 13 13.02 32.12 51.38
CA GLY A 13 13.57 30.86 51.87
C GLY A 13 12.55 29.72 51.95
N ILE A 14 11.26 30.01 52.14
CA ILE A 14 10.20 29.00 52.08
C ILE A 14 9.81 28.70 50.61
N LEU A 15 9.57 29.72 49.79
CA LEU A 15 9.04 29.54 48.43
C LEU A 15 10.08 28.99 47.43
N SER A 16 11.35 29.40 47.54
CA SER A 16 12.44 28.89 46.69
C SER A 16 12.61 27.36 46.84
N ASN A 17 12.44 26.86 48.07
CA ASN A 17 12.40 25.43 48.41
C ASN A 17 11.17 24.69 47.84
N CYS A 18 10.23 25.37 47.20
CA CYS A 18 9.11 24.78 46.48
C CYS A 18 9.25 24.83 44.95
N ILE A 19 10.09 25.71 44.36
CA ILE A 19 10.32 25.77 42.90
C ILE A 19 10.73 24.38 42.37
N SER A 20 11.71 23.76 43.03
CA SER A 20 12.26 22.45 42.63
C SER A 20 11.28 21.28 42.74
N LYS A 21 10.02 21.54 43.14
CA LYS A 21 8.93 20.56 43.37
C LYS A 21 7.71 20.81 42.48
N VAL A 22 7.74 21.78 41.57
CA VAL A 22 6.62 22.16 40.69
C VAL A 22 7.08 22.39 39.25
N SER A 23 6.15 22.23 38.30
CA SER A 23 6.39 22.57 36.89
C SER A 23 5.84 23.96 36.54
N LEU A 24 4.82 24.41 37.27
CA LEU A 24 4.17 25.71 37.14
C LEU A 24 4.08 26.38 38.52
N LEU A 25 4.29 27.71 38.60
CA LEU A 25 4.28 28.43 39.88
C LEU A 25 2.92 28.39 40.59
N GLY A 26 1.82 28.30 39.84
CA GLY A 26 0.45 28.12 40.35
C GLY A 26 0.16 26.76 40.99
N GLN A 27 1.14 25.85 41.07
CA GLN A 27 1.09 24.64 41.91
C GLN A 27 1.63 24.89 43.34
N ILE A 28 2.19 26.08 43.62
CA ILE A 28 2.58 26.48 44.98
C ILE A 28 1.34 27.07 45.65
N GLU A 29 0.61 26.24 46.40
CA GLU A 29 -0.62 26.62 47.11
C GLU A 29 -0.39 27.76 48.10
N LEU A 30 -1.00 28.92 47.84
CA LEU A 30 -1.01 30.08 48.73
C LEU A 30 -2.44 30.38 49.19
N THR A 31 -2.62 30.62 50.49
CA THR A 31 -3.88 31.14 51.01
C THR A 31 -4.02 32.63 50.69
N LEU A 32 -5.25 33.18 50.74
CA LEU A 32 -5.48 34.62 50.60
C LEU A 32 -4.62 35.44 51.59
N ALA A 33 -4.46 34.96 52.83
CA ALA A 33 -3.60 35.59 53.84
C ALA A 33 -2.10 35.54 53.49
N ASP A 34 -1.64 34.49 52.79
CA ASP A 34 -0.26 34.44 52.27
C ASP A 34 -0.06 35.47 51.15
N ILE A 35 -1.06 35.62 50.26
CA ILE A 35 -1.06 36.55 49.12
C ILE A 35 -1.10 38.00 49.62
N GLU A 36 -2.02 38.35 50.52
CA GLU A 36 -2.09 39.68 51.16
C GLU A 36 -0.76 40.05 51.85
N LYS A 37 -0.15 39.08 52.55
CA LYS A 37 1.13 39.26 53.25
C LYS A 37 2.29 39.50 52.28
N LEU A 38 2.37 38.74 51.18
CA LEU A 38 3.35 38.98 50.11
C LEU A 38 3.12 40.34 49.44
N SER A 39 1.89 40.65 49.05
CA SER A 39 1.53 41.93 48.42
C SER A 39 1.89 43.12 49.30
N ARG A 40 1.65 43.05 50.61
CA ARG A 40 2.06 44.10 51.56
C ARG A 40 3.59 44.27 51.61
N ILE A 41 4.33 43.19 51.85
CA ILE A 41 5.80 43.25 51.98
C ILE A 41 6.44 43.74 50.67
N ILE A 42 6.05 43.18 49.52
CA ILE A 42 6.60 43.56 48.22
C ILE A 42 6.22 45.01 47.84
N ARG A 43 5.03 45.47 48.23
CA ARG A 43 4.62 46.89 48.08
C ARG A 43 5.51 47.82 48.91
N GLU A 44 5.82 47.46 50.16
CA GLU A 44 6.69 48.24 51.04
C GLU A 44 8.09 48.39 50.44
N GLU A 45 8.71 47.28 49.99
CA GLU A 45 10.03 47.30 49.35
C GLU A 45 10.03 48.09 48.01
N LEU A 46 8.98 47.96 47.17
CA LEU A 46 8.84 48.72 45.92
C LEU A 46 8.61 50.23 46.11
N GLN A 47 8.27 50.67 47.33
CA GLN A 47 7.94 52.06 47.66
C GLN A 47 8.93 52.70 48.66
N TRP A 48 9.89 51.93 49.20
CA TRP A 48 10.92 52.40 50.14
C TRP A 48 11.93 53.35 49.48
N THR A 49 12.26 53.11 48.21
CA THR A 49 13.20 53.89 47.38
C THR A 49 12.56 54.21 46.03
N THR A 50 13.32 54.35 44.93
CA THR A 50 12.69 54.33 43.60
C THR A 50 12.28 52.91 43.23
N PHE A 51 11.21 52.77 42.44
CA PHE A 51 10.73 51.48 41.92
C PHE A 51 11.83 50.62 41.24
N VAL A 52 12.90 51.24 40.72
CA VAL A 52 14.01 50.51 40.07
C VAL A 52 14.99 49.94 41.10
N GLU A 53 15.18 50.63 42.23
CA GLU A 53 16.05 50.19 43.32
C GLU A 53 15.36 49.10 44.14
N GLY A 54 14.10 49.29 44.55
CA GLY A 54 13.30 48.26 45.21
C GLY A 54 13.14 47.00 44.36
N LEU A 55 12.93 47.12 43.04
CA LEU A 55 12.86 45.96 42.14
C LEU A 55 14.22 45.26 41.96
N ARG A 56 15.35 45.98 42.13
CA ARG A 56 16.69 45.37 42.17
C ARG A 56 16.89 44.61 43.49
N GLU A 57 16.53 45.21 44.62
CA GLU A 57 16.62 44.57 45.94
C GLU A 57 15.76 43.29 45.99
N ILE A 58 14.52 43.33 45.50
CA ILE A 58 13.67 42.14 45.33
C ILE A 58 14.31 41.09 44.39
N LYS A 59 15.08 41.50 43.36
CA LYS A 59 15.81 40.57 42.48
C LYS A 59 16.92 39.81 43.20
N GLU A 60 17.43 40.34 44.31
CA GLU A 60 18.49 39.77 45.13
C GLU A 60 17.94 38.95 46.32
N ILE A 61 16.86 39.39 46.98
CA ILE A 61 16.37 38.77 48.23
C ILE A 61 14.93 38.19 48.21
N GLY A 62 14.17 38.34 47.12
CA GLY A 62 12.73 38.03 47.09
C GLY A 62 12.16 37.67 45.71
N GLN A 63 12.98 37.06 44.84
CA GLN A 63 12.63 36.87 43.44
C GLN A 63 11.55 35.80 43.19
N THR A 64 11.49 34.79 44.04
CA THR A 64 10.44 33.77 44.06
C THR A 64 9.17 34.35 44.65
N CYS A 65 9.25 35.13 45.73
CA CYS A 65 8.11 35.86 46.29
C CYS A 65 7.40 36.71 45.24
N LEU A 66 8.11 37.57 44.51
CA LEU A 66 7.51 38.40 43.47
C LEU A 66 6.99 37.56 42.29
N SER A 67 7.75 36.58 41.79
CA SER A 67 7.28 35.78 40.64
C SER A 67 6.06 34.92 40.96
N THR A 68 5.99 34.33 42.16
CA THR A 68 4.81 33.59 42.64
C THR A 68 3.62 34.51 42.86
N LEU A 69 3.83 35.72 43.43
CA LEU A 69 2.75 36.70 43.61
C LEU A 69 2.15 37.15 42.27
N LEU A 70 2.98 37.49 41.27
CA LEU A 70 2.50 37.90 39.94
C LEU A 70 1.58 36.83 39.32
N VAL A 71 1.86 35.55 39.57
CA VAL A 71 1.06 34.41 39.09
C VAL A 71 -0.25 34.27 39.87
N TRP A 72 -0.23 34.37 41.21
CA TRP A 72 -1.44 34.25 42.03
C TRP A 72 -2.42 35.43 41.85
N GLU A 73 -1.91 36.64 41.66
CA GLU A 73 -2.68 37.79 41.18
C GLU A 73 -3.30 37.53 39.80
N GLY A 74 -2.60 36.79 38.93
CA GLY A 74 -3.14 36.32 37.65
C GLY A 74 -4.20 35.23 37.76
N ILE A 75 -4.13 34.36 38.78
CA ILE A 75 -5.11 33.31 39.05
C ILE A 75 -6.43 33.92 39.55
N LEU A 76 -6.36 34.78 40.56
CA LEU A 76 -7.54 35.32 41.27
C LEU A 76 -8.07 36.63 40.68
N GLY A 77 -7.17 37.47 40.15
CA GLY A 77 -7.45 38.85 39.76
C GLY A 77 -7.72 39.08 38.27
N TYR A 78 -7.37 38.13 37.39
CA TYR A 78 -7.64 38.24 35.96
C TYR A 78 -9.15 38.25 35.66
N LYS A 79 -9.62 39.22 34.88
CA LYS A 79 -11.04 39.34 34.48
C LYS A 79 -11.16 39.92 33.07
N GLY A 80 -11.77 39.18 32.15
CA GLY A 80 -12.17 39.68 30.82
C GLY A 80 -11.06 40.26 29.94
N GLY A 81 -9.79 39.93 30.20
CA GLY A 81 -8.62 40.48 29.51
C GLY A 81 -7.80 41.49 30.32
N ASP A 82 -8.31 41.96 31.46
CA ASP A 82 -7.53 42.73 32.44
C ASP A 82 -6.74 41.80 33.37
N PHE A 83 -5.56 42.26 33.75
CA PHE A 83 -4.58 41.61 34.62
C PHE A 83 -3.86 42.66 35.49
N TRP A 84 -3.41 43.75 34.86
CA TRP A 84 -2.60 44.77 35.53
C TRP A 84 -3.37 45.59 36.59
N SER A 85 -4.70 45.64 36.55
CA SER A 85 -5.48 46.30 37.60
C SER A 85 -5.41 45.58 38.94
N SER A 86 -5.31 44.23 38.97
CA SER A 86 -5.11 43.49 40.22
C SER A 86 -3.72 43.78 40.79
N ILE A 87 -2.68 43.60 39.95
CA ILE A 87 -1.28 43.93 40.28
C ILE A 87 -1.14 45.37 40.82
N SER A 88 -1.84 46.34 40.21
CA SER A 88 -1.80 47.74 40.62
C SER A 88 -2.60 48.05 41.89
N SER A 89 -3.57 47.20 42.23
CA SER A 89 -4.29 47.26 43.52
C SER A 89 -3.44 46.67 44.65
N SER A 90 -2.66 45.63 44.34
CA SER A 90 -1.82 44.90 45.29
C SER A 90 -0.42 45.50 45.51
N LEU A 91 0.20 46.12 44.50
CA LEU A 91 1.53 46.75 44.59
C LEU A 91 1.51 48.30 44.55
N GLY A 92 0.33 48.91 44.42
CA GLY A 92 0.16 50.34 44.17
C GLY A 92 0.18 50.68 42.67
N MET A 93 -0.24 51.91 42.32
CA MET A 93 -0.49 52.29 40.93
C MET A 93 0.76 52.20 40.04
N LEU A 94 0.74 51.28 39.05
CA LEU A 94 1.86 51.04 38.14
C LEU A 94 1.62 51.68 36.76
N ALA A 95 2.54 52.55 36.34
CA ALA A 95 2.63 52.99 34.95
C ALA A 95 3.08 51.84 34.02
N GLY A 96 2.75 51.91 32.73
CA GLY A 96 3.10 50.87 31.75
C GLY A 96 4.61 50.54 31.63
N SER A 97 5.49 51.49 31.99
CA SER A 97 6.94 51.29 32.09
C SER A 97 7.37 50.47 33.32
N GLN A 98 6.59 50.51 34.41
CA GLN A 98 6.78 49.66 35.59
C GLN A 98 6.21 48.26 35.35
N GLN A 99 5.01 48.17 34.76
CA GLN A 99 4.41 46.92 34.31
C GLN A 99 5.36 46.14 33.38
N SER A 100 5.97 46.83 32.40
CA SER A 100 6.96 46.23 31.50
C SER A 100 8.23 45.73 32.22
N LYS A 101 8.64 46.38 33.32
CA LYS A 101 9.78 45.95 34.14
C LYS A 101 9.45 44.71 34.97
N LEU A 102 8.25 44.62 35.57
CA LEU A 102 7.78 43.39 36.23
C LEU A 102 7.66 42.22 35.24
N GLY A 103 7.16 42.51 34.04
CA GLY A 103 7.10 41.54 32.95
C GLY A 103 8.47 40.99 32.56
N GLN A 104 9.46 41.85 32.35
CA GLN A 104 10.82 41.39 32.03
C GLN A 104 11.51 40.71 33.23
N PHE A 105 11.26 41.16 34.46
CA PHE A 105 11.72 40.50 35.69
C PHE A 105 11.22 39.04 35.75
N PHE A 106 9.96 38.80 35.41
CA PHE A 106 9.38 37.45 35.40
C PHE A 106 10.06 36.56 34.37
N LEU A 107 10.28 37.04 33.14
CA LEU A 107 11.02 36.32 32.10
C LEU A 107 12.47 36.01 32.52
N ASP A 108 13.15 36.98 33.13
CA ASP A 108 14.49 36.81 33.72
C ASP A 108 14.50 35.75 34.84
N PHE A 109 13.44 35.66 35.65
CA PHE A 109 13.28 34.64 36.68
C PHE A 109 13.08 33.26 36.07
N LEU A 110 12.12 33.09 35.14
CA LEU A 110 11.86 31.79 34.50
C LEU A 110 13.14 31.18 33.89
N LYS A 111 13.91 32.00 33.17
CA LYS A 111 15.19 31.57 32.56
C LYS A 111 16.24 31.17 33.59
N ARG A 112 16.33 31.84 34.74
CA ARG A 112 17.28 31.51 35.82
C ARG A 112 16.84 30.25 36.58
N SER A 113 15.54 30.09 36.80
CA SER A 113 14.93 28.96 37.52
C SER A 113 14.72 27.71 36.65
N ARG A 114 15.12 27.74 35.36
CA ARG A 114 14.87 26.70 34.34
C ARG A 114 13.38 26.32 34.19
N LEU A 115 12.47 27.24 34.45
CA LEU A 115 11.03 27.04 34.28
C LEU A 115 10.60 27.32 32.83
N PRO A 116 9.53 26.67 32.33
CA PRO A 116 9.03 26.89 30.97
C PRO A 116 8.75 28.36 30.67
N SER A 117 9.30 28.90 29.57
CA SER A 117 9.20 30.34 29.24
C SER A 117 7.87 30.77 28.63
N PHE A 118 7.18 29.85 27.94
CA PHE A 118 5.93 30.10 27.20
C PHE A 118 5.97 31.33 26.28
N ASP A 119 7.08 31.54 25.57
CA ASP A 119 7.19 32.61 24.57
C ASP A 119 6.37 32.29 23.31
N ILE A 120 5.58 33.26 22.83
CA ILE A 120 4.50 33.06 21.85
C ILE A 120 4.41 34.28 20.91
N GLU A 121 4.66 34.05 19.61
CA GLU A 121 4.50 35.06 18.56
C GLU A 121 3.07 35.64 18.56
N GLY A 122 2.95 36.97 18.65
CA GLY A 122 1.66 37.68 18.63
C GLY A 122 0.86 37.67 19.95
N ALA A 123 1.35 37.05 21.02
CA ALA A 123 0.72 37.13 22.35
C ALA A 123 1.19 38.36 23.15
N HIS A 124 0.57 38.61 24.32
CA HIS A 124 1.10 39.61 25.25
C HIS A 124 2.35 39.04 25.93
N ARG A 125 3.54 39.44 25.44
CA ARG A 125 4.88 38.99 25.88
C ARG A 125 5.06 38.78 27.39
N TYR A 126 4.48 39.64 28.21
CA TYR A 126 4.63 39.59 29.67
C TYR A 126 3.47 38.87 30.38
N VAL A 127 2.22 39.21 30.02
CA VAL A 127 1.03 38.67 30.69
C VAL A 127 0.82 37.19 30.37
N THR A 128 1.16 36.75 29.15
CA THR A 128 0.86 35.38 28.71
C THR A 128 1.68 34.32 29.46
N PRO A 129 3.01 34.46 29.64
CA PRO A 129 3.77 33.55 30.49
C PRO A 129 3.31 33.54 31.96
N ILE A 130 2.93 34.70 32.52
CA ILE A 130 2.44 34.78 33.90
C ILE A 130 1.15 33.97 34.07
N LEU A 131 0.14 34.19 33.21
CA LEU A 131 -1.11 33.43 33.26
C LEU A 131 -0.90 31.94 32.97
N ALA A 132 -0.02 31.58 32.03
CA ALA A 132 0.30 30.19 31.73
C ALA A 132 0.99 29.46 32.91
N HIS A 133 1.76 30.18 33.74
CA HIS A 133 2.28 29.66 35.01
C HIS A 133 1.22 29.50 36.10
N GLY A 134 0.05 30.11 35.95
CA GLY A 134 -1.13 29.83 36.75
C GLY A 134 -1.95 28.63 36.25
N GLY A 135 -1.73 28.17 35.02
CA GLY A 135 -2.60 27.21 34.32
C GLY A 135 -3.81 27.92 33.71
N ILE A 136 -5.00 27.67 34.26
CA ILE A 136 -6.25 28.38 33.91
C ILE A 136 -6.65 29.29 35.09
N PRO A 137 -6.81 30.61 34.91
CA PRO A 137 -7.31 31.53 35.95
C PRO A 137 -8.72 31.17 36.43
N ASP A 138 -9.05 31.52 37.68
CA ASP A 138 -10.32 31.14 38.31
C ASP A 138 -11.55 31.68 37.55
N TYR A 139 -11.47 32.93 37.07
CA TYR A 139 -12.49 33.55 36.21
C TYR A 139 -12.81 32.73 34.95
N CYS A 140 -11.84 31.96 34.44
CA CYS A 140 -11.96 31.17 33.22
C CYS A 140 -12.40 29.71 33.46
N LEU A 141 -12.44 29.25 34.72
CA LEU A 141 -12.74 27.84 35.02
C LEU A 141 -14.18 27.41 34.65
N PRO A 142 -15.24 28.20 34.90
CA PRO A 142 -16.60 27.81 34.52
C PRO A 142 -16.77 27.60 32.99
N ASP A 143 -16.10 28.42 32.17
CA ASP A 143 -16.06 28.27 30.71
C ASP A 143 -15.24 27.04 30.29
N PHE A 144 -14.09 26.78 30.92
CA PHE A 144 -13.31 25.57 30.66
C PHE A 144 -14.11 24.30 30.99
N PHE A 145 -14.80 24.28 32.13
CA PHE A 145 -15.64 23.16 32.53
C PHE A 145 -16.86 22.99 31.62
N GLY A 146 -17.61 24.07 31.37
CA GLY A 146 -18.86 24.02 30.62
C GLY A 146 -18.73 23.88 29.11
N ASN A 147 -17.72 24.52 28.50
CA ASN A 147 -17.62 24.62 27.03
C ASN A 147 -16.63 23.61 26.44
N LEU A 148 -15.71 23.05 27.24
CA LEU A 148 -14.67 22.14 26.78
C LEU A 148 -14.64 20.80 27.54
N LEU A 149 -14.47 20.81 28.86
CA LEU A 149 -14.23 19.58 29.63
C LEU A 149 -15.46 18.67 29.74
N TRP A 150 -16.58 19.20 30.25
CA TRP A 150 -17.79 18.40 30.47
C TRP A 150 -18.35 17.82 29.16
N PRO A 151 -18.46 18.57 28.05
CA PRO A 151 -19.02 18.03 26.81
C PRO A 151 -18.27 16.80 26.27
N ILE A 152 -16.96 16.71 26.46
CA ILE A 152 -16.16 15.57 25.95
C ILE A 152 -16.25 14.34 26.85
N THR A 153 -16.41 14.51 28.17
CA THR A 153 -16.56 13.38 29.11
C THR A 153 -18.01 12.89 29.19
N SER A 154 -18.99 13.76 28.95
CA SER A 154 -20.41 13.42 28.93
C SER A 154 -20.91 12.84 27.60
N GLY A 155 -20.13 13.01 26.52
CA GLY A 155 -20.52 12.59 25.16
C GLY A 155 -21.47 13.56 24.44
N GLU A 156 -21.53 14.83 24.88
CA GLU A 156 -22.16 15.91 24.09
C GLU A 156 -21.29 16.32 22.89
N LEU A 157 -19.96 16.20 23.00
CA LEU A 157 -18.96 16.50 21.97
C LEU A 157 -18.11 15.26 21.69
N GLU A 158 -18.25 14.67 20.50
CA GLU A 158 -17.43 13.51 20.11
C GLU A 158 -15.97 13.90 19.81
N ILE A 159 -15.03 13.47 20.66
CA ILE A 159 -13.57 13.61 20.49
C ILE A 159 -12.93 12.50 19.64
N PHE A 160 -11.84 12.80 18.93
CA PHE A 160 -11.09 11.85 18.09
C PHE A 160 -10.25 10.83 18.89
N SER A 161 -9.92 11.13 20.14
CA SER A 161 -9.06 10.34 21.02
C SER A 161 -9.32 10.71 22.49
N LYS A 162 -8.94 9.83 23.43
CA LYS A 162 -8.91 10.15 24.88
C LYS A 162 -7.57 10.73 25.35
N GLU A 163 -6.54 10.73 24.50
CA GLU A 163 -5.24 11.27 24.86
C GLU A 163 -5.28 12.81 24.75
N ALA A 164 -4.82 13.51 25.79
CA ALA A 164 -5.12 14.94 25.99
C ALA A 164 -4.37 15.87 25.02
N ASP A 165 -3.23 15.45 24.51
CA ASP A 165 -2.50 16.10 23.41
C ASP A 165 -3.32 16.08 22.12
N GLU A 166 -3.95 14.95 21.80
CA GLU A 166 -4.80 14.82 20.62
C GLU A 166 -6.10 15.64 20.73
N ILE A 167 -6.68 15.74 21.92
CA ILE A 167 -7.83 16.63 22.21
C ILE A 167 -7.42 18.11 22.04
N ILE A 168 -6.22 18.48 22.48
CA ILE A 168 -5.65 19.82 22.30
C ILE A 168 -5.37 20.13 20.81
N GLU A 169 -4.98 19.15 20.00
CA GLU A 169 -4.89 19.30 18.53
C GLU A 169 -6.28 19.48 17.88
N GLU A 170 -7.25 18.66 18.29
CA GLU A 170 -8.63 18.69 17.78
C GLU A 170 -9.25 20.08 17.97
N TRP A 171 -9.22 20.60 19.19
CA TRP A 171 -9.73 21.93 19.51
C TRP A 171 -8.98 23.05 18.78
N GLN A 172 -7.67 22.91 18.53
CA GLN A 172 -6.90 23.86 17.70
C GLN A 172 -7.32 23.85 16.22
N SER A 173 -7.80 22.72 15.69
CA SER A 173 -8.34 22.65 14.33
C SER A 173 -9.78 23.18 14.23
N CYS A 174 -10.55 23.05 15.31
CA CYS A 174 -11.96 23.46 15.40
C CYS A 174 -12.13 24.90 15.89
N SER A 175 -11.93 25.87 14.97
CA SER A 175 -12.01 27.31 15.27
C SER A 175 -13.30 27.80 15.94
N SER A 176 -14.41 27.07 15.80
CA SER A 176 -15.70 27.35 16.45
C SER A 176 -15.71 27.07 17.96
N LEU A 177 -15.03 26.02 18.43
CA LEU A 177 -14.96 25.69 19.88
C LEU A 177 -14.18 26.77 20.64
N PHE A 178 -13.03 27.18 20.09
CA PHE A 178 -12.21 28.25 20.65
C PHE A 178 -12.76 29.67 20.42
N TYR A 179 -13.85 29.85 19.64
CA TYR A 179 -14.51 31.15 19.52
C TYR A 179 -15.27 31.55 20.79
N PHE A 180 -15.82 30.57 21.52
CA PHE A 180 -16.56 30.76 22.77
C PHE A 180 -15.74 30.39 24.02
N THR A 181 -14.41 30.27 23.88
CA THR A 181 -13.49 29.91 24.98
C THR A 181 -12.61 31.10 25.33
N ASP A 182 -12.49 31.43 26.62
CA ASP A 182 -11.67 32.56 27.07
C ASP A 182 -10.17 32.41 26.71
N LYS A 183 -9.53 33.53 26.38
CA LYS A 183 -8.17 33.58 25.79
C LYS A 183 -7.07 32.96 26.65
N PRO A 184 -7.09 32.98 28.00
CA PRO A 184 -6.10 32.27 28.80
C PRO A 184 -6.16 30.76 28.59
N ILE A 185 -7.35 30.16 28.53
CA ILE A 185 -7.55 28.72 28.32
C ILE A 185 -6.94 28.30 26.98
N THR A 186 -7.31 28.99 25.89
CA THR A 186 -6.85 28.64 24.54
C THR A 186 -5.34 28.84 24.38
N ARG A 187 -4.75 29.84 25.06
CA ARG A 187 -3.29 30.03 25.12
C ARG A 187 -2.59 28.95 25.95
N PHE A 188 -3.09 28.62 27.14
CA PHE A 188 -2.49 27.59 28.00
C PHE A 188 -2.52 26.22 27.33
N LEU A 189 -3.68 25.79 26.80
CA LEU A 189 -3.80 24.52 26.09
C LEU A 189 -2.90 24.45 24.86
N ARG A 190 -2.83 25.52 24.06
CA ARG A 190 -2.07 25.55 22.80
C ARG A 190 -0.55 25.61 23.00
N TYR A 191 -0.06 26.31 24.02
CA TYR A 191 1.37 26.63 24.17
C TYR A 191 2.01 26.06 25.43
N GLY A 192 1.20 25.60 26.40
CA GLY A 192 1.64 25.01 27.67
C GLY A 192 2.38 23.67 27.55
N GLY A 193 2.36 23.03 26.37
CA GLY A 193 3.09 21.79 26.11
C GLY A 193 2.66 20.65 27.05
N ASN A 194 3.62 19.80 27.43
CA ASN A 194 3.38 18.63 28.27
C ASN A 194 2.67 18.99 29.59
N GLN A 195 2.93 20.18 30.16
CA GLN A 195 2.25 20.66 31.37
C GLN A 195 0.74 20.82 31.15
N ALA A 196 0.32 21.39 30.02
CA ALA A 196 -1.09 21.51 29.65
C ALA A 196 -1.72 20.16 29.27
N THR A 197 -0.99 19.28 28.57
CA THR A 197 -1.42 17.91 28.28
C THR A 197 -1.70 17.12 29.56
N SER A 198 -0.80 17.17 30.53
CA SER A 198 -0.98 16.48 31.83
C SER A 198 -2.15 17.08 32.61
N PHE A 199 -2.24 18.42 32.65
CA PHE A 199 -3.32 19.13 33.32
C PHE A 199 -4.69 18.73 32.76
N LEU A 200 -4.89 18.83 31.44
CA LEU A 200 -6.13 18.43 30.79
C LEU A 200 -6.43 16.95 31.01
N SER A 201 -5.43 16.06 30.91
CA SER A 201 -5.64 14.63 31.14
C SER A 201 -6.10 14.30 32.57
N ARG A 202 -5.66 15.07 33.57
CA ARG A 202 -6.07 14.92 34.97
C ARG A 202 -7.46 15.51 35.21
N CYS A 203 -7.78 16.63 34.57
CA CYS A 203 -9.15 17.16 34.57
C CYS A 203 -10.15 16.23 33.85
N VAL A 204 -9.72 15.52 32.80
CA VAL A 204 -10.54 14.48 32.15
C VAL A 204 -10.79 13.30 33.10
N GLU A 205 -9.78 12.80 33.81
CA GLU A 205 -10.00 11.75 34.83
C GLU A 205 -10.90 12.23 35.98
N MET A 206 -10.78 13.50 36.41
CA MET A 206 -11.67 14.13 37.40
C MET A 206 -13.13 14.09 36.96
N ALA A 207 -13.42 14.55 35.73
CA ALA A 207 -14.77 14.61 35.20
C ALA A 207 -15.33 13.22 34.82
N GLU A 208 -14.48 12.29 34.36
CA GLU A 208 -14.87 10.89 34.12
C GLU A 208 -15.25 10.18 35.41
N ARG A 209 -14.45 10.28 36.49
CA ARG A 209 -14.82 9.71 37.82
C ARG A 209 -16.09 10.37 38.37
N ALA A 210 -16.25 11.69 38.20
CA ALA A 210 -17.46 12.41 38.62
C ALA A 210 -18.74 12.01 37.85
N ILE A 211 -18.62 11.35 36.69
CA ILE A 211 -19.73 10.80 35.89
C ILE A 211 -19.92 9.29 36.13
N GLU A 212 -18.83 8.50 36.07
CA GLU A 212 -18.87 7.03 36.12
C GLU A 212 -18.98 6.49 37.56
N GLU A 213 -18.28 7.11 38.52
CA GLU A 213 -18.23 6.71 39.94
C GLU A 213 -19.08 7.63 40.84
N ASN A 214 -19.54 8.77 40.31
CA ASN A 214 -20.25 9.85 41.02
C ASN A 214 -19.42 10.58 42.12
N GLU A 215 -18.14 10.24 42.26
CA GLU A 215 -17.16 10.84 43.17
C GLU A 215 -16.25 11.85 42.44
N VAL A 216 -15.91 12.97 43.09
CA VAL A 216 -14.87 13.89 42.59
C VAL A 216 -13.55 13.52 43.30
N PRO A 217 -12.47 13.18 42.57
CA PRO A 217 -11.20 12.79 43.18
C PRO A 217 -10.51 13.94 43.92
N THR A 218 -9.76 13.62 44.98
CA THR A 218 -9.02 14.65 45.72
C THR A 218 -7.86 15.24 44.91
N ALA A 219 -7.46 16.47 45.25
CA ALA A 219 -6.30 17.16 44.66
C ALA A 219 -5.01 16.32 44.74
N TYR A 220 -4.87 15.52 45.82
CA TYR A 220 -3.73 14.63 46.04
C TYR A 220 -3.71 13.41 45.09
N GLU A 221 -4.87 12.82 44.77
CA GLU A 221 -4.96 11.69 43.83
C GLU A 221 -4.60 12.08 42.39
N LEU A 222 -4.95 13.30 41.99
CA LEU A 222 -4.74 13.79 40.62
C LEU A 222 -3.45 14.60 40.44
N ASP A 223 -2.79 15.03 41.51
CA ASP A 223 -1.74 16.06 41.49
C ASP A 223 -2.21 17.29 40.67
N LEU A 224 -3.39 17.80 41.06
CA LEU A 224 -3.99 19.05 40.58
C LEU A 224 -4.06 20.06 41.73
N PRO A 225 -3.97 21.39 41.48
CA PRO A 225 -4.17 22.39 42.52
C PRO A 225 -5.57 22.30 43.14
N GLN A 226 -5.69 22.50 44.46
CA GLN A 226 -6.94 22.33 45.21
C GLN A 226 -8.07 23.24 44.68
N ARG A 227 -7.72 24.44 44.21
CA ARG A 227 -8.68 25.36 43.55
C ARG A 227 -9.38 24.73 42.34
N ILE A 228 -8.72 23.87 41.57
CA ILE A 228 -9.30 23.24 40.37
C ILE A 228 -10.37 22.22 40.77
N ILE A 229 -10.15 21.49 41.86
CA ILE A 229 -11.13 20.54 42.41
C ILE A 229 -12.32 21.32 42.95
N GLN A 230 -12.10 22.31 43.82
CA GLN A 230 -13.18 23.10 44.44
C GLN A 230 -14.06 23.79 43.39
N HIS A 231 -13.48 24.54 42.44
CA HIS A 231 -14.25 25.20 41.38
C HIS A 231 -15.00 24.21 40.49
N PHE A 232 -14.54 22.96 40.36
CA PHE A 232 -15.26 21.92 39.62
C PHE A 232 -16.41 21.32 40.44
N GLU A 233 -16.23 21.10 41.75
CA GLU A 233 -17.29 20.68 42.68
C GLU A 233 -18.41 21.74 42.74
N ASP A 234 -18.05 23.01 42.90
CA ASP A 234 -18.97 24.14 42.93
C ASP A 234 -19.75 24.24 41.60
N TRP A 235 -19.03 24.20 40.46
CA TRP A 235 -19.65 24.19 39.12
C TRP A 235 -20.58 22.99 38.92
N LEU A 236 -20.21 21.81 39.41
CA LEU A 236 -21.00 20.58 39.29
C LEU A 236 -22.23 20.58 40.21
N GLU A 237 -22.19 21.27 41.34
CA GLU A 237 -23.35 21.59 42.19
C GLU A 237 -24.32 22.52 41.46
N GLU A 238 -23.84 23.62 40.87
CA GLU A 238 -24.65 24.53 40.05
C GLU A 238 -25.25 23.85 38.80
N ASN A 239 -24.53 22.88 38.22
CA ASN A 239 -24.91 22.19 36.98
C ASN A 239 -25.57 20.81 37.20
N ARG A 240 -26.08 20.50 38.41
CA ARG A 240 -26.62 19.16 38.79
C ARG A 240 -27.60 18.55 37.78
N GLU A 241 -28.43 19.36 37.13
CA GLU A 241 -29.35 18.93 36.04
C GLU A 241 -28.64 18.08 34.97
N LYS A 242 -27.39 18.43 34.60
CA LYS A 242 -26.62 17.75 33.55
C LYS A 242 -26.29 16.30 33.90
N ARG A 243 -26.10 15.95 35.19
CA ARG A 243 -25.81 14.57 35.63
C ARG A 243 -26.93 13.58 35.30
N ILE A 244 -28.17 14.04 35.12
CA ILE A 244 -29.35 13.18 34.92
C ILE A 244 -29.51 12.74 33.46
N VAL A 245 -29.01 13.54 32.50
CA VAL A 245 -29.34 13.39 31.06
C VAL A 245 -28.38 12.45 30.32
N LEU A 246 -27.17 12.23 30.84
CA LEU A 246 -26.01 11.82 30.02
C LEU A 246 -25.48 10.42 30.37
N ARG A 247 -26.13 9.41 29.77
CA ARG A 247 -25.62 8.03 29.64
C ARG A 247 -25.51 7.59 28.18
N ARG A 248 -24.95 8.46 27.33
CA ARG A 248 -24.62 8.09 25.94
C ARG A 248 -23.29 7.32 25.92
N PRO A 249 -23.19 6.16 25.25
CA PRO A 249 -21.91 5.51 25.05
C PRO A 249 -21.04 6.38 24.11
N VAL A 250 -19.90 6.85 24.61
CA VAL A 250 -18.94 7.59 23.77
C VAL A 250 -18.33 6.63 22.74
N ILE A 251 -18.60 6.85 21.46
CA ILE A 251 -18.09 6.01 20.36
C ILE A 251 -16.57 6.20 20.24
N LYS A 252 -15.81 5.13 20.49
CA LYS A 252 -14.34 5.16 20.56
C LYS A 252 -13.72 4.89 19.18
N TRP A 253 -13.63 5.95 18.37
CA TRP A 253 -12.86 5.95 17.13
C TRP A 253 -11.35 5.75 17.38
N ARG A 254 -10.62 5.16 16.43
CA ARG A 254 -9.16 4.96 16.52
C ARG A 254 -8.48 5.86 15.47
N ARG A 255 -7.70 6.89 15.88
CA ARG A 255 -7.13 7.85 14.92
C ARG A 255 -6.16 7.21 13.91
N PRO A 256 -6.19 7.59 12.62
CA PRO A 256 -5.13 7.26 11.68
C PRO A 256 -3.76 7.75 12.15
N THR A 257 -2.69 7.09 11.70
CA THR A 257 -1.31 7.43 12.05
C THR A 257 -0.45 7.47 10.79
N ILE A 258 0.37 8.50 10.67
CA ILE A 258 1.37 8.63 9.60
C ILE A 258 2.71 8.10 10.13
N TYR A 259 3.38 7.30 9.33
CA TYR A 259 4.68 6.68 9.58
C TYR A 259 5.69 7.04 8.48
N PHE A 260 6.98 6.89 8.75
CA PHE A 260 8.05 6.97 7.76
C PHE A 260 8.84 5.65 7.70
N ASP A 261 9.10 5.17 6.49
CA ASP A 261 9.83 3.92 6.22
C ASP A 261 11.22 4.24 5.62
N PRO A 262 12.25 4.53 6.47
CA PRO A 262 13.58 4.99 6.02
C PRO A 262 14.33 3.98 5.15
N ALA A 263 13.85 2.74 5.08
CA ALA A 263 14.43 1.68 4.27
C ALA A 263 14.06 1.75 2.77
N VAL A 264 12.99 2.47 2.42
CA VAL A 264 12.48 2.57 1.03
C VAL A 264 12.16 4.00 0.58
N GLY A 265 12.21 4.98 1.47
CA GLY A 265 11.91 6.38 1.14
C GLY A 265 10.40 6.62 1.00
N GLU A 266 9.59 6.08 1.91
CA GLU A 266 8.13 6.20 1.85
C GLU A 266 7.52 6.78 3.14
N ILE A 267 6.58 7.72 2.99
CA ILE A 267 5.69 8.16 4.07
C ILE A 267 4.35 7.41 3.92
N ARG A 268 3.88 6.79 5.01
CA ARG A 268 2.76 5.84 4.99
C ARG A 268 1.65 6.21 5.96
N LEU A 269 0.43 6.34 5.46
CA LEU A 269 -0.78 6.46 6.27
C LEU A 269 -1.30 5.06 6.64
N THR A 270 -1.46 4.79 7.94
CA THR A 270 -2.25 3.65 8.44
C THR A 270 -3.54 4.15 9.06
N ILE A 271 -4.67 3.63 8.61
CA ILE A 271 -5.98 3.80 9.22
C ILE A 271 -6.30 2.50 9.98
N PRO A 272 -6.32 2.50 11.33
CA PRO A 272 -6.63 1.29 12.08
C PRO A 272 -8.11 0.88 11.91
N THR A 273 -8.43 -0.35 12.30
CA THR A 273 -9.80 -0.86 12.41
C THR A 273 -10.68 0.09 13.23
N GLN A 274 -11.81 0.52 12.66
CA GLN A 274 -12.82 1.34 13.33
C GLN A 274 -13.98 0.47 13.78
N ARG A 275 -14.52 0.72 14.98
CA ARG A 275 -15.74 0.08 15.47
C ARG A 275 -16.96 0.90 15.07
N ILE A 276 -17.94 0.26 14.48
CA ILE A 276 -19.18 0.85 13.95
C ILE A 276 -20.36 0.11 14.59
N GLU A 277 -21.34 0.84 15.14
CA GLU A 277 -22.43 0.23 15.91
C GLU A 277 -23.51 -0.42 15.03
N ALA A 278 -23.78 0.16 13.85
CA ALA A 278 -24.82 -0.33 12.94
C ALA A 278 -24.38 -0.26 11.48
N LEU A 279 -24.28 -1.41 10.82
CA LEU A 279 -24.05 -1.53 9.39
C LEU A 279 -25.35 -1.23 8.60
N SER A 280 -25.43 -0.06 7.98
CA SER A 280 -26.36 0.16 6.86
C SER A 280 -25.74 1.15 5.87
N GLY A 281 -25.59 0.71 4.62
CA GLY A 281 -24.82 1.41 3.61
C GLY A 281 -23.36 0.98 3.49
N GLU A 282 -22.72 1.46 2.43
CA GLU A 282 -21.30 1.24 2.15
C GLU A 282 -20.43 2.14 3.05
N ILE A 283 -19.33 1.59 3.56
CA ILE A 283 -18.31 2.34 4.31
C ILE A 283 -17.10 2.56 3.40
N SER A 284 -16.66 3.81 3.30
CA SER A 284 -15.48 4.20 2.52
C SER A 284 -14.57 5.13 3.33
N VAL A 285 -13.31 5.22 2.94
CA VAL A 285 -12.40 6.28 3.35
C VAL A 285 -12.19 7.21 2.16
N VAL A 286 -12.17 8.51 2.41
CA VAL A 286 -11.81 9.53 1.43
C VAL A 286 -10.53 10.23 1.90
N ILE A 287 -9.46 10.12 1.13
CA ILE A 287 -8.17 10.77 1.41
C ILE A 287 -8.03 11.99 0.50
N MET A 288 -7.74 13.16 1.08
CA MET A 288 -7.43 14.38 0.35
C MET A 288 -5.99 14.82 0.65
N LEU A 289 -5.21 15.02 -0.41
CA LEU A 289 -3.80 15.42 -0.35
C LEU A 289 -3.71 16.85 -0.91
N GLY A 290 -3.82 17.85 -0.01
CA GLY A 290 -3.94 19.26 -0.41
C GLY A 290 -5.08 19.50 -1.40
N ASN A 291 -4.76 20.18 -2.52
CA ASN A 291 -5.73 20.60 -3.54
C ASN A 291 -6.01 19.55 -4.63
N LYS A 292 -5.49 18.31 -4.51
CA LYS A 292 -5.73 17.25 -5.50
C LYS A 292 -7.10 16.57 -5.30
N SER A 293 -7.60 15.94 -6.36
CA SER A 293 -8.85 15.17 -6.35
C SER A 293 -8.86 14.11 -5.22
N PRO A 294 -9.97 13.97 -4.48
CA PRO A 294 -10.08 13.00 -3.39
C PRO A 294 -9.94 11.56 -3.88
N VAL A 295 -9.21 10.73 -3.14
CA VAL A 295 -9.10 9.29 -3.37
C VAL A 295 -10.08 8.57 -2.44
N THR A 296 -11.16 8.03 -3.01
CA THR A 296 -12.15 7.22 -2.28
C THR A 296 -11.78 5.74 -2.32
N ILE A 297 -11.75 5.07 -1.18
CA ILE A 297 -11.40 3.66 -1.01
C ILE A 297 -12.55 2.96 -0.26
N PRO A 298 -13.26 1.98 -0.85
CA PRO A 298 -14.26 1.18 -0.13
C PRO A 298 -13.58 0.28 0.91
N ILE A 299 -14.23 0.05 2.06
CA ILE A 299 -13.65 -0.69 3.18
C ILE A 299 -14.52 -1.89 3.54
N LYS A 300 -13.93 -3.08 3.66
CA LYS A 300 -14.66 -4.26 4.15
C LYS A 300 -14.92 -4.12 5.65
N VAL A 301 -16.11 -4.56 6.05
CA VAL A 301 -16.59 -4.50 7.42
C VAL A 301 -17.03 -5.89 7.86
N TYR A 302 -16.61 -6.29 9.05
CA TYR A 302 -16.82 -7.61 9.63
C TYR A 302 -17.65 -7.51 10.91
N ALA A 303 -18.53 -8.47 11.17
CA ALA A 303 -19.22 -8.54 12.47
C ALA A 303 -18.25 -9.06 13.55
N ARG A 304 -18.22 -8.42 14.72
CA ARG A 304 -17.42 -8.82 15.88
C ARG A 304 -18.19 -8.53 17.16
N ASP A 305 -18.51 -9.59 17.91
CA ASP A 305 -19.35 -9.54 19.11
C ASP A 305 -20.67 -8.78 18.83
N ASN A 306 -20.95 -7.71 19.59
CA ASN A 306 -22.14 -6.86 19.42
C ASN A 306 -21.90 -5.61 18.55
N ALA A 307 -20.96 -5.64 17.62
CA ALA A 307 -20.64 -4.50 16.75
C ALA A 307 -20.07 -4.94 15.39
N TYR A 308 -19.74 -3.95 14.56
CA TYR A 308 -19.05 -4.11 13.29
C TYR A 308 -17.66 -3.48 13.37
N GLU A 309 -16.67 -4.07 12.70
CA GLU A 309 -15.30 -3.57 12.64
C GLU A 309 -14.78 -3.51 11.20
N THR A 310 -14.16 -2.39 10.82
CA THR A 310 -13.53 -2.25 9.51
C THR A 310 -12.22 -3.03 9.42
N GLU A 311 -11.79 -3.42 8.23
CA GLU A 311 -10.36 -3.70 8.02
C GLU A 311 -9.51 -2.44 8.30
N ALA A 312 -8.24 -2.67 8.65
CA ALA A 312 -7.24 -1.61 8.75
C ALA A 312 -6.60 -1.40 7.36
N ILE A 313 -6.44 -0.14 6.96
CA ILE A 313 -5.91 0.25 5.64
C ILE A 313 -4.50 0.81 5.79
N GLN A 314 -3.62 0.49 4.85
CA GLN A 314 -2.32 1.15 4.69
C GLN A 314 -2.20 1.69 3.26
N ARG A 315 -1.76 2.95 3.13
CA ARG A 315 -1.44 3.60 1.83
C ARG A 315 -0.15 4.42 1.98
N VAL A 316 0.55 4.64 0.87
CA VAL A 316 1.61 5.65 0.80
C VAL A 316 0.97 7.02 0.59
N ILE A 317 1.54 8.04 1.21
CA ILE A 317 1.23 9.44 0.90
C ILE A 317 2.07 9.81 -0.31
N GLU A 318 1.48 9.74 -1.50
CA GLU A 318 2.17 9.91 -2.79
C GLU A 318 2.55 11.36 -3.12
N ASP A 319 2.11 12.32 -2.29
CA ASP A 319 2.23 13.75 -2.53
C ASP A 319 2.55 14.52 -1.23
N PRO A 320 3.57 15.40 -1.23
CA PRO A 320 3.73 16.40 -0.17
C PRO A 320 2.61 17.44 -0.26
N ALA A 321 2.01 17.78 0.88
CA ALA A 321 1.02 18.85 0.99
C ALA A 321 1.17 19.61 2.31
N GLU A 322 0.62 20.82 2.40
CA GLU A 322 0.54 21.57 3.66
C GLU A 322 -0.36 20.88 4.70
N GLN A 323 -1.34 20.10 4.24
CA GLN A 323 -2.31 19.41 5.10
C GLN A 323 -2.82 18.14 4.41
N TYR A 324 -2.97 17.08 5.20
CA TYR A 324 -3.61 15.84 4.81
C TYR A 324 -4.94 15.70 5.54
N GLU A 325 -5.99 15.31 4.82
CA GLU A 325 -7.32 15.10 5.40
C GLU A 325 -7.85 13.70 5.06
N ILE A 326 -8.29 12.98 6.08
CA ILE A 326 -8.78 11.61 5.99
C ILE A 326 -10.21 11.61 6.53
N ARG A 327 -11.20 11.31 5.69
CA ARG A 327 -12.59 11.13 6.09
C ARG A 327 -12.93 9.64 6.12
N LEU A 328 -13.60 9.18 7.17
CA LEU A 328 -14.40 7.96 7.15
C LEU A 328 -15.82 8.36 6.76
N SER A 329 -16.39 7.71 5.76
CA SER A 329 -17.69 8.03 5.16
C SER A 329 -18.61 6.82 5.08
N ARG A 330 -19.92 7.09 5.04
CA ARG A 330 -21.01 6.11 4.98
C ARG A 330 -22.01 6.58 3.93
N ASN A 331 -22.21 5.82 2.85
CA ASN A 331 -22.98 6.25 1.67
C ASN A 331 -22.55 7.66 1.15
N GLY A 332 -21.25 7.94 1.15
CA GLY A 332 -20.69 9.25 0.77
C GLY A 332 -20.70 10.32 1.86
N SER A 333 -21.62 10.26 2.84
CA SER A 333 -21.66 11.19 3.97
C SER A 333 -20.52 10.93 4.96
N THR A 334 -19.74 11.97 5.30
CA THR A 334 -18.70 11.89 6.33
C THR A 334 -19.29 11.49 7.68
N ILE A 335 -18.76 10.44 8.31
CA ILE A 335 -19.06 10.04 9.70
C ILE A 335 -17.91 10.34 10.67
N ARG A 336 -16.67 10.48 10.18
CA ARG A 336 -15.55 11.02 10.97
C ARG A 336 -14.50 11.65 10.04
N GLN A 337 -13.75 12.64 10.51
CA GLN A 337 -12.76 13.37 9.70
C GLN A 337 -11.53 13.72 10.54
N TRP A 338 -10.35 13.27 10.13
CA TRP A 338 -9.08 13.58 10.80
C TRP A 338 -8.20 14.44 9.90
N THR A 339 -7.49 15.41 10.51
CA THR A 339 -6.51 16.25 9.84
C THR A 339 -5.11 16.03 10.41
N PHE A 340 -4.12 16.23 9.56
CA PHE A 340 -2.69 16.17 9.88
C PHE A 340 -1.99 17.34 9.19
N ASN A 341 -1.10 18.03 9.92
CA ASN A 341 -0.21 19.01 9.30
C ASN A 341 0.82 18.28 8.44
N GLY A 342 1.05 18.78 7.23
CA GLY A 342 2.17 18.39 6.38
C GLY A 342 3.23 19.50 6.33
N ILE A 343 3.93 19.59 5.20
CA ILE A 343 5.06 20.50 4.99
C ILE A 343 4.54 21.86 4.55
N LYS A 344 4.87 22.93 5.29
CA LYS A 344 4.36 24.30 5.09
C LYS A 344 5.50 25.30 4.96
N LYS A 345 5.31 26.46 4.33
CA LYS A 345 6.41 27.45 4.20
C LYS A 345 7.01 27.91 5.54
N LYS A 346 6.23 27.99 6.63
CA LYS A 346 6.76 28.31 7.99
C LYS A 346 7.37 27.10 8.72
N THR A 347 7.10 25.87 8.28
CA THR A 347 7.56 24.61 8.88
C THR A 347 7.85 23.60 7.76
N PRO A 348 8.97 23.77 7.03
CA PRO A 348 9.26 23.00 5.81
C PRO A 348 9.88 21.64 6.16
N PHE A 349 9.28 20.89 7.09
CA PHE A 349 9.80 19.62 7.54
C PHE A 349 8.73 18.74 8.22
N LEU A 350 9.03 17.44 8.32
CA LEU A 350 8.32 16.46 9.15
C LEU A 350 9.34 15.74 10.04
N CYS A 351 8.95 15.41 11.28
CA CYS A 351 9.78 14.65 12.23
C CYS A 351 9.11 13.32 12.55
N PHE A 352 9.87 12.23 12.60
CA PHE A 352 9.38 10.89 12.94
C PHE A 352 10.25 10.24 14.01
N SER A 353 9.63 9.58 14.98
CA SER A 353 10.35 8.88 16.06
C SER A 353 11.18 7.72 15.50
N GLU A 354 12.43 7.56 15.96
CA GLU A 354 13.29 6.44 15.58
C GLU A 354 12.63 5.09 15.94
N ASP A 355 12.30 4.89 17.22
CA ASP A 355 11.72 3.65 17.77
C ASP A 355 10.39 3.24 17.10
N SER A 356 9.50 4.21 16.87
CA SER A 356 8.11 3.93 16.49
C SER A 356 7.77 4.24 15.03
N GLN A 357 8.67 4.90 14.31
CA GLN A 357 8.49 5.43 12.95
C GLN A 357 7.31 6.41 12.78
N LYS A 358 6.59 6.77 13.85
CA LYS A 358 5.42 7.65 13.83
C LYS A 358 5.81 9.11 13.69
N LEU A 359 4.98 9.87 12.97
CA LEU A 359 5.06 11.33 12.88
C LEU A 359 4.93 11.94 14.28
N ILE A 360 6.01 12.59 14.74
CA ILE A 360 6.04 13.42 15.95
C ILE A 360 5.23 14.68 15.67
N ARG A 361 4.38 15.08 16.62
CA ARG A 361 3.53 16.28 16.52
C ARG A 361 3.82 17.25 17.65
N GLY A 362 3.71 18.54 17.37
CA GLY A 362 3.95 19.60 18.36
C GLY A 362 5.43 19.83 18.64
N ARG A 363 5.87 19.52 19.86
CA ARG A 363 7.26 19.72 20.33
C ARG A 363 8.09 18.46 20.06
N ILE A 364 9.37 18.65 19.77
CA ILE A 364 10.31 17.56 19.50
C ILE A 364 11.28 17.49 20.68
N SER A 365 11.41 16.35 21.34
CA SER A 365 12.34 16.20 22.47
C SER A 365 13.80 16.20 21.99
N PHE A 366 14.75 16.60 22.84
CA PHE A 366 16.18 16.36 22.62
C PHE A 366 16.46 14.85 22.70
N SER A 367 16.32 14.17 21.57
CA SER A 367 16.55 12.73 21.41
C SER A 367 16.90 12.43 19.95
N ARG A 368 16.61 11.20 19.48
CA ARG A 368 16.80 10.77 18.10
C ARG A 368 15.50 10.74 17.31
N PHE A 369 15.54 11.33 16.13
CA PHE A 369 14.40 11.35 15.21
C PHE A 369 14.84 11.43 13.75
N TRP A 370 14.01 10.90 12.87
CA TRP A 370 14.10 11.10 11.43
C TRP A 370 13.50 12.46 11.06
N LEU A 371 14.28 13.31 10.39
CA LEU A 371 13.82 14.56 9.80
C LEU A 371 13.67 14.37 8.29
N VAL A 372 12.52 14.77 7.74
CA VAL A 372 12.26 14.88 6.29
C VAL A 372 12.09 16.35 5.93
N TYR A 373 12.83 16.85 4.94
CA TYR A 373 12.86 18.27 4.55
C TYR A 373 13.25 18.43 3.06
N PRO A 374 12.89 19.53 2.37
CA PRO A 374 13.24 19.73 0.97
C PRO A 374 14.76 19.84 0.76
N GLU A 375 15.28 19.37 -0.38
CA GLU A 375 16.74 19.35 -0.64
C GLU A 375 17.39 20.75 -0.66
N ASP A 376 16.61 21.80 -0.94
CA ASP A 376 17.09 23.18 -0.98
C ASP A 376 17.28 23.85 0.41
N TYR A 377 17.04 23.12 1.50
CA TYR A 377 17.39 23.52 2.86
C TYR A 377 18.63 22.79 3.37
N THR A 378 19.62 23.56 3.85
CA THR A 378 20.75 23.03 4.63
C THR A 378 20.38 22.87 6.10
N LEU A 379 20.74 21.73 6.70
CA LEU A 379 20.59 21.48 8.13
C LEU A 379 21.81 22.03 8.89
N ILE A 380 21.59 22.78 9.97
CA ILE A 380 22.66 23.37 10.78
C ILE A 380 22.38 23.19 12.28
N PRO A 381 23.31 22.62 13.08
CA PRO A 381 24.57 22.00 12.64
C PRO A 381 24.33 20.61 12.00
N ASP A 382 25.13 20.31 10.98
CA ASP A 382 25.19 19.03 10.27
C ASP A 382 25.66 17.86 11.15
N ARG A 383 26.53 18.14 12.15
CA ARG A 383 27.13 17.17 13.08
C ARG A 383 26.17 16.25 13.84
N GLY A 384 24.87 16.52 13.81
CA GLY A 384 23.84 15.66 14.41
C GLY A 384 23.39 14.50 13.51
N ILE A 385 23.69 14.53 12.22
CA ILE A 385 23.26 13.48 11.29
C ILE A 385 24.02 12.18 11.59
N ILE A 386 23.26 11.12 11.93
CA ILE A 386 23.76 9.76 12.14
C ILE A 386 23.86 9.03 10.80
N GLU A 387 22.76 9.02 10.04
CA GLU A 387 22.67 8.44 8.70
C GLU A 387 21.61 9.13 7.84
N SER A 388 21.79 9.10 6.52
CA SER A 388 20.74 9.44 5.55
C SER A 388 19.89 8.21 5.26
N GLY A 389 18.58 8.40 5.07
CA GLY A 389 17.65 7.33 4.72
C GLY A 389 17.84 6.82 3.28
N ALA A 390 16.91 5.99 2.81
CA ALA A 390 16.77 5.74 1.38
C ALA A 390 16.15 6.96 0.68
N GLU A 391 16.70 7.34 -0.47
CA GLU A 391 16.20 8.42 -1.33
C GLU A 391 14.69 8.25 -1.62
N PHE A 392 13.96 9.36 -1.60
CA PHE A 392 12.57 9.42 -2.05
C PHE A 392 12.47 9.27 -3.58
N TYR A 393 11.24 9.31 -4.12
CA TYR A 393 10.94 9.17 -5.54
C TYR A 393 9.56 9.78 -5.88
N GLY A 394 9.30 10.05 -7.15
CA GLY A 394 8.05 10.69 -7.60
C GLY A 394 7.91 12.10 -7.00
N ASN A 395 6.69 12.51 -6.59
CA ASN A 395 6.45 13.87 -6.07
C ASN A 395 7.15 14.17 -4.73
N TRP A 396 7.92 13.24 -4.16
CA TRP A 396 8.80 13.43 -3.01
C TRP A 396 10.29 13.48 -3.38
N GLU A 397 10.66 13.43 -4.66
CA GLU A 397 12.07 13.41 -5.10
C GLU A 397 12.87 14.65 -4.62
N ASP A 398 12.26 15.83 -4.59
CA ASP A 398 12.84 17.08 -4.04
C ASP A 398 13.00 17.10 -2.49
N TYR A 399 13.12 15.94 -1.82
CA TYR A 399 13.21 15.84 -0.36
C TYR A 399 14.33 14.91 0.11
N HIS A 400 15.03 15.33 1.16
CA HIS A 400 15.98 14.53 1.91
C HIS A 400 15.34 13.88 3.15
N CYS A 401 15.94 12.79 3.64
CA CYS A 401 15.67 12.23 4.95
C CYS A 401 16.96 11.88 5.71
N THR A 402 17.03 12.29 6.98
CA THR A 402 18.20 12.06 7.85
C THR A 402 17.77 11.66 9.25
N LEU A 403 18.44 10.67 9.84
CA LEU A 403 18.35 10.39 11.27
C LEU A 403 19.28 11.35 12.02
N ILE A 404 18.75 12.08 12.99
CA ILE A 404 19.46 13.11 13.74
C ILE A 404 19.52 12.73 15.22
N ASP A 405 20.71 12.79 15.82
CA ASP A 405 20.91 12.83 17.26
C ASP A 405 21.00 14.30 17.72
N THR A 406 20.15 14.70 18.65
CA THR A 406 20.14 16.08 19.18
C THR A 406 20.68 16.21 20.60
N SER A 407 21.23 15.13 21.18
CA SER A 407 21.73 15.10 22.57
C SER A 407 22.75 16.21 22.89
N ASP A 408 23.64 16.53 21.93
CA ASP A 408 24.67 17.59 22.04
C ASP A 408 24.31 18.86 21.25
N ILE A 409 23.04 19.12 20.93
CA ILE A 409 22.60 20.21 20.03
C ILE A 409 21.57 21.11 20.72
N GLN A 410 22.02 22.25 21.26
CA GLN A 410 21.15 23.24 21.90
C GLN A 410 20.13 23.91 20.94
N GLN A 411 20.45 23.97 19.65
CA GLN A 411 19.59 24.55 18.62
C GLN A 411 19.88 23.90 17.27
N LEU A 412 18.83 23.49 16.56
CA LEU A 412 18.86 22.92 15.22
C LEU A 412 18.02 23.80 14.30
N VAL A 413 18.54 24.14 13.12
CA VAL A 413 17.86 25.02 12.16
C VAL A 413 17.94 24.46 10.74
N LEU A 414 16.92 24.74 9.94
CA LEU A 414 16.94 24.56 8.49
C LEU A 414 17.15 25.94 7.84
N LYS A 415 18.08 26.01 6.89
CA LYS A 415 18.47 27.26 6.20
C LYS A 415 18.51 27.07 4.69
N ARG A 416 17.63 27.79 4.00
CA ARG A 416 17.63 27.97 2.54
C ARG A 416 18.52 29.16 2.17
N GLU A 417 18.99 29.25 0.93
CA GLU A 417 19.67 30.47 0.47
C GLU A 417 18.72 31.68 0.49
N ASN A 418 19.23 32.82 0.96
CA ASN A 418 18.54 34.12 1.01
C ASN A 418 17.24 34.20 1.86
N GLU A 419 16.83 33.13 2.56
CA GLU A 419 15.74 33.18 3.56
C GLU A 419 16.29 33.12 5.00
N ASN A 420 15.48 33.54 5.98
CA ASN A 420 15.84 33.45 7.39
C ASN A 420 15.90 31.97 7.86
N PRO A 421 16.83 31.59 8.75
CA PRO A 421 16.89 30.23 9.27
C PRO A 421 15.65 29.89 10.09
N ILE A 422 15.05 28.75 9.81
CA ILE A 422 13.85 28.24 10.49
C ILE A 422 14.30 27.29 11.60
N VAL A 423 13.97 27.65 12.84
CA VAL A 423 14.37 26.88 14.03
C VAL A 423 13.44 25.68 14.22
N ILE A 424 14.02 24.49 14.35
CA ILE A 424 13.28 23.28 14.73
C ILE A 424 13.00 23.37 16.24
N PRO A 425 11.74 23.23 16.70
CA PRO A 425 11.34 23.47 18.09
C PRO A 425 11.69 22.29 19.00
N LEU A 426 12.99 22.14 19.27
CA LEU A 426 13.54 21.17 20.21
C LEU A 426 13.26 21.57 21.67
N VAL A 427 13.05 20.57 22.53
CA VAL A 427 12.69 20.73 23.95
C VAL A 427 13.45 19.74 24.83
N GLU A 428 13.98 20.21 25.94
CA GLU A 428 14.72 19.41 26.92
C GLU A 428 13.76 18.54 27.75
N ASP A 429 13.51 17.31 27.28
CA ASP A 429 12.67 16.33 27.96
C ASP A 429 13.53 15.45 28.89
N ILE A 430 13.89 16.02 30.03
CA ILE A 430 14.72 15.38 31.07
C ILE A 430 14.05 14.09 31.62
N PHE A 431 12.75 13.93 31.39
CA PHE A 431 11.94 12.81 31.88
C PHE A 431 11.34 12.01 30.70
N GLU A 432 12.18 11.20 30.02
CA GLU A 432 11.69 10.20 29.07
C GLU A 432 11.81 8.75 29.62
N PRO A 433 10.76 8.21 30.25
CA PRO A 433 10.66 6.78 30.55
C PRO A 433 10.58 5.92 29.28
N LYS A 434 11.22 4.75 29.30
CA LYS A 434 11.25 3.76 28.20
C LYS A 434 10.93 2.35 28.72
N ILE A 435 10.43 1.48 27.84
CA ILE A 435 10.28 0.04 28.13
C ILE A 435 11.61 -0.66 27.83
N THR A 436 12.07 -1.51 28.73
CA THR A 436 13.35 -2.24 28.59
C THR A 436 13.23 -3.70 29.06
N GLY A 437 13.90 -4.62 28.36
CA GLY A 437 13.84 -6.06 28.65
C GLY A 437 12.49 -6.71 28.28
N GLY A 438 12.35 -8.00 28.62
CA GLY A 438 11.25 -8.86 28.16
C GLY A 438 11.43 -9.34 26.72
N ASP A 439 11.03 -10.56 26.40
CA ASP A 439 11.20 -11.14 25.07
C ASP A 439 10.04 -10.74 24.15
N ILE A 440 10.31 -9.97 23.10
CA ILE A 440 9.28 -9.54 22.14
C ILE A 440 9.12 -10.60 21.03
N LEU A 441 7.87 -11.00 20.76
CA LEU A 441 7.55 -11.80 19.58
C LEU A 441 7.67 -10.93 18.32
N GLU A 442 8.86 -10.82 17.74
CA GLU A 442 9.11 -9.86 16.66
C GLU A 442 8.18 -10.01 15.45
N ILE A 443 7.86 -11.25 15.09
CA ILE A 443 6.93 -11.58 14.00
C ILE A 443 5.44 -11.37 14.35
N GLY A 444 5.08 -10.96 15.57
CA GLY A 444 3.69 -10.94 16.03
C GLY A 444 3.28 -9.63 16.72
N ARG A 445 2.06 -9.16 16.47
CA ARG A 445 1.46 -8.01 17.17
C ARG A 445 -0.01 -8.29 17.54
N SER A 446 -0.48 -7.69 18.63
CA SER A 446 -1.86 -7.77 19.13
C SER A 446 -2.52 -6.40 19.01
N GLU A 447 -3.45 -6.21 18.08
CA GLU A 447 -4.04 -4.88 17.75
C GLU A 447 -3.00 -3.75 17.55
N GLN A 448 -1.88 -4.05 16.86
CA GLN A 448 -0.70 -3.18 16.67
C GLN A 448 0.18 -2.94 17.92
N VAL A 449 -0.13 -3.56 19.06
CA VAL A 449 0.68 -3.55 20.29
C VAL A 449 1.76 -4.65 20.22
N PRO A 450 3.00 -4.42 20.69
CA PRO A 450 3.99 -5.49 20.87
C PRO A 450 3.51 -6.56 21.85
N ILE A 451 3.89 -7.81 21.56
CA ILE A 451 3.61 -8.97 22.41
C ILE A 451 4.90 -9.36 23.11
N PHE A 452 4.91 -9.26 24.44
CA PHE A 452 5.93 -9.80 25.32
C PHE A 452 5.58 -11.25 25.68
N VAL A 453 6.55 -12.15 25.54
CA VAL A 453 6.42 -13.58 25.81
C VAL A 453 7.23 -13.90 27.07
N GLY A 454 6.69 -14.78 27.93
CA GLY A 454 7.29 -15.05 29.24
C GLY A 454 7.06 -13.90 30.22
N SER A 455 8.13 -13.44 30.87
CA SER A 455 8.08 -12.37 31.87
C SER A 455 7.73 -11.00 31.23
N PRO A 456 6.94 -10.15 31.91
CA PRO A 456 6.70 -8.79 31.45
C PRO A 456 7.98 -7.93 31.49
N PRO A 457 8.05 -6.86 30.68
CA PRO A 457 9.22 -5.99 30.61
C PRO A 457 9.39 -5.11 31.86
N GLN A 458 10.44 -4.29 31.88
CA GLN A 458 10.67 -3.26 32.88
C GLN A 458 10.37 -1.87 32.30
N ILE A 459 10.13 -0.88 33.16
CA ILE A 459 10.09 0.54 32.78
C ILE A 459 11.30 1.24 33.38
N GLN A 460 12.18 1.76 32.52
CA GLN A 460 13.36 2.52 32.91
C GLN A 460 13.08 4.02 32.81
N ILE A 461 13.50 4.78 33.83
CA ILE A 461 13.19 6.20 34.01
C ILE A 461 14.50 6.96 34.30
N PRO A 462 14.86 7.99 33.53
CA PRO A 462 15.94 8.91 33.88
C PRO A 462 15.48 9.80 35.04
N MET A 463 16.24 9.82 36.15
CA MET A 463 15.93 10.60 37.35
C MET A 463 17.16 10.76 38.26
N SER A 464 17.62 12.01 38.40
CA SER A 464 18.72 12.38 39.30
C SER A 464 18.25 12.80 40.70
N ASP A 465 17.03 13.33 40.87
CA ASP A 465 16.52 13.73 42.19
C ASP A 465 16.01 12.53 43.01
N THR A 466 16.22 12.59 44.32
CA THR A 466 15.66 11.64 45.29
C THR A 466 14.22 11.97 45.68
N THR A 467 13.79 13.24 45.56
CA THR A 467 12.44 13.66 46.00
C THR A 467 11.35 13.42 44.95
N GLU A 468 11.69 13.45 43.65
CA GLU A 468 10.75 13.10 42.57
C GLU A 468 10.28 11.64 42.63
N PHE A 469 11.17 10.70 42.98
CA PHE A 469 10.87 9.26 43.08
C PHE A 469 9.65 8.96 43.96
N LYS A 470 9.48 9.72 45.05
CA LYS A 470 8.36 9.60 46.01
C LYS A 470 7.03 10.19 45.55
N ARG A 471 7.03 10.85 44.39
CA ARG A 471 5.83 11.39 43.73
C ARG A 471 5.42 10.59 42.51
N LEU A 472 6.29 9.71 42.00
CA LEU A 472 5.92 8.85 40.89
C LEU A 472 4.85 7.85 41.33
N GLN A 473 3.80 7.75 40.54
CA GLN A 473 2.74 6.75 40.69
C GLN A 473 2.66 5.93 39.41
N ILE A 474 2.63 4.60 39.55
CA ILE A 474 2.38 3.68 38.44
C ILE A 474 0.94 3.18 38.51
N ILE A 475 0.20 3.40 37.43
CA ILE A 475 -1.20 3.01 37.29
C ILE A 475 -1.27 1.98 36.16
N ILE A 476 -1.84 0.80 36.42
CA ILE A 476 -2.02 -0.26 35.43
C ILE A 476 -3.51 -0.53 35.25
N THR A 477 -4.01 -0.33 34.03
CA THR A 477 -5.40 -0.57 33.65
C THR A 477 -5.49 -1.76 32.69
N PRO A 478 -6.19 -2.86 33.04
CA PRO A 478 -6.41 -3.97 32.13
C PRO A 478 -7.33 -3.58 30.96
N ILE A 479 -7.03 -4.11 29.77
CA ILE A 479 -7.79 -3.83 28.53
C ILE A 479 -8.65 -5.05 28.20
N GLY A 480 -9.90 -5.03 28.69
CA GLY A 480 -10.82 -6.17 28.62
C GLY A 480 -10.52 -7.22 29.68
N ASN A 481 -10.90 -8.48 29.44
CA ASN A 481 -10.58 -9.58 30.36
C ASN A 481 -9.07 -9.91 30.27
N THR A 482 -8.34 -9.79 31.37
CA THR A 482 -6.92 -10.21 31.49
C THR A 482 -6.71 -11.07 32.74
N SER A 483 -5.49 -11.53 33.03
CA SER A 483 -5.16 -12.17 34.32
C SER A 483 -5.42 -11.28 35.54
N ILE A 484 -5.40 -9.95 35.35
CA ILE A 484 -5.74 -8.94 36.35
C ILE A 484 -7.04 -8.26 35.92
N GLN A 485 -7.95 -8.05 36.87
CA GLN A 485 -9.31 -7.57 36.58
C GLN A 485 -9.52 -6.11 36.98
N ASP A 486 -8.77 -5.63 37.96
CA ASP A 486 -8.96 -4.32 38.59
C ASP A 486 -7.88 -3.32 38.15
N LYS A 487 -8.16 -2.02 38.31
CA LYS A 487 -7.17 -0.93 38.09
C LYS A 487 -6.17 -0.94 39.26
N LEU A 488 -4.92 -1.25 38.99
CA LEU A 488 -3.85 -1.19 39.98
C LEU A 488 -3.25 0.21 40.03
N SER A 489 -2.86 0.67 41.22
CA SER A 489 -2.28 2.00 41.44
C SER A 489 -1.39 2.00 42.67
N TYR A 490 -0.10 2.29 42.51
CA TYR A 490 0.91 2.27 43.57
C TYR A 490 1.90 3.43 43.41
N LYS A 491 2.46 3.95 44.51
CA LYS A 491 3.65 4.82 44.39
C LYS A 491 4.86 3.96 44.06
N VAL A 492 5.80 4.54 43.32
CA VAL A 492 7.02 3.81 42.92
C VAL A 492 7.96 3.60 44.12
N ASP A 493 7.93 4.48 45.14
CA ASP A 493 8.71 4.30 46.37
C ASP A 493 8.11 3.28 47.37
N GLU A 494 6.93 2.72 47.07
CA GLU A 494 6.32 1.60 47.79
C GLU A 494 6.71 0.24 47.17
N LEU A 495 7.36 0.23 45.99
CA LEU A 495 7.75 -0.99 45.27
C LEU A 495 9.10 -1.55 45.76
N ILE A 496 9.25 -2.88 45.72
CA ILE A 496 10.36 -3.59 46.38
C ILE A 496 11.47 -3.90 45.37
N GLU A 497 11.10 -4.27 44.13
CA GLU A 497 12.05 -4.61 43.07
C GLU A 497 12.50 -3.41 42.22
N SER A 498 12.31 -2.18 42.71
CA SER A 498 12.75 -0.98 42.00
C SER A 498 14.26 -0.75 42.19
N TYR A 499 15.08 -1.22 41.24
CA TYR A 499 16.52 -0.93 41.27
C TYR A 499 16.78 0.54 40.95
N ARG A 500 17.60 1.19 41.78
CA ARG A 500 18.00 2.59 41.64
C ARG A 500 19.51 2.71 41.48
N SER A 501 19.96 3.41 40.43
CA SER A 501 21.29 3.98 40.33
C SER A 501 21.25 5.48 40.71
N ASN A 502 22.38 6.19 40.59
CA ASN A 502 22.40 7.63 40.87
C ASN A 502 21.54 8.46 39.89
N GLU A 503 21.28 7.93 38.69
CA GLU A 503 20.66 8.69 37.59
C GLU A 503 19.48 7.95 36.92
N MET A 504 19.26 6.67 37.22
CA MET A 504 18.19 5.85 36.62
C MET A 504 17.39 5.10 37.70
N VAL A 505 16.08 5.00 37.48
CA VAL A 505 15.14 4.18 38.25
C VAL A 505 14.54 3.14 37.31
N ASN A 506 14.64 1.85 37.66
CA ASN A 506 14.01 0.76 36.93
C ASN A 506 12.81 0.24 37.75
N ILE A 507 11.63 0.15 37.13
CA ILE A 507 10.43 -0.47 37.70
C ILE A 507 10.24 -1.84 37.05
N THR A 508 10.41 -2.90 37.84
CA THR A 508 10.17 -4.28 37.42
C THR A 508 8.68 -4.59 37.43
N LEU A 509 8.05 -4.78 36.26
CA LEU A 509 6.61 -5.11 36.20
C LEU A 509 6.31 -6.53 36.73
N CYS A 510 7.33 -7.38 36.91
CA CYS A 510 7.19 -8.73 37.48
C CYS A 510 6.84 -8.73 38.98
N ASP A 511 6.93 -7.58 39.69
CA ASP A 511 6.51 -7.45 41.10
C ASP A 511 5.07 -7.98 41.26
N GLU A 512 4.83 -8.80 42.29
CA GLU A 512 3.54 -9.48 42.49
C GLU A 512 2.36 -8.53 42.72
N ARG A 513 2.63 -7.25 43.03
CA ARG A 513 1.61 -6.18 43.13
C ARG A 513 1.34 -5.47 41.81
N LEU A 514 2.17 -5.70 40.79
CA LEU A 514 2.01 -5.13 39.44
C LEU A 514 1.45 -6.18 38.49
N LEU A 515 2.25 -6.73 37.57
CA LEU A 515 1.80 -7.73 36.61
C LEU A 515 2.13 -9.17 37.06
N GLY A 516 3.01 -9.35 38.05
CA GLY A 516 3.52 -10.65 38.45
C GLY A 516 4.36 -11.32 37.34
N ASN A 517 4.78 -12.56 37.59
CA ASN A 517 5.65 -13.30 36.67
C ASN A 517 4.95 -13.87 35.41
N ASN A 518 3.60 -14.00 35.41
CA ASN A 518 2.86 -14.64 34.32
C ASN A 518 1.57 -13.87 33.91
N PRO A 519 1.64 -12.59 33.53
CA PRO A 519 0.47 -11.80 33.11
C PRO A 519 -0.07 -12.23 31.74
N ILE A 520 -1.39 -12.29 31.60
CA ILE A 520 -2.09 -12.76 30.40
C ILE A 520 -3.06 -11.68 29.92
N GLY A 521 -2.78 -11.05 28.78
CA GLY A 521 -3.68 -10.07 28.15
C GLY A 521 -2.99 -8.75 27.84
N SER A 522 -3.81 -7.71 27.58
CA SER A 522 -3.32 -6.38 27.20
C SER A 522 -3.51 -5.37 28.34
N PHE A 523 -2.48 -4.57 28.60
CA PHE A 523 -2.40 -3.64 29.73
C PHE A 523 -2.00 -2.25 29.25
N ARG A 524 -2.70 -1.21 29.73
CA ARG A 524 -2.21 0.17 29.65
C ARG A 524 -1.50 0.50 30.95
N ILE A 525 -0.30 1.06 30.84
CA ILE A 525 0.48 1.53 31.99
C ILE A 525 0.64 3.04 31.86
N HIS A 526 0.18 3.79 32.86
CA HIS A 526 0.34 5.24 32.97
C HIS A 526 1.27 5.52 34.14
N LEU A 527 2.43 6.09 33.82
CA LEU A 527 3.36 6.62 34.80
C LEU A 527 3.02 8.09 35.03
N ARG A 528 2.60 8.45 36.25
CA ARG A 528 2.24 9.81 36.66
C ARG A 528 3.40 10.45 37.40
N GLY A 529 3.78 11.65 36.98
CA GLY A 529 4.83 12.46 37.62
C GLY A 529 4.29 13.83 38.03
N ARG A 530 5.11 14.88 37.94
CA ARG A 530 4.63 16.28 37.96
C ARG A 530 3.88 16.59 36.66
N LEU A 531 3.18 17.72 36.60
CA LEU A 531 2.62 18.23 35.34
C LEU A 531 3.71 18.31 34.26
N GLY A 532 3.53 17.58 33.16
CA GLY A 532 4.49 17.47 32.07
C GLY A 532 5.40 16.23 32.10
N GLN A 533 5.34 15.41 33.15
CA GLN A 533 6.08 14.15 33.31
C GLN A 533 5.18 12.90 33.18
N ASP A 534 3.93 13.03 32.72
CA ASP A 534 3.05 11.87 32.53
C ASP A 534 3.42 11.11 31.24
N LYS A 535 3.75 9.82 31.34
CA LYS A 535 4.09 8.93 30.20
C LYS A 535 3.12 7.73 30.16
N ARG A 536 2.76 7.27 28.97
CA ARG A 536 1.86 6.12 28.77
C ARG A 536 2.46 5.05 27.87
N PHE A 537 2.21 3.80 28.24
CA PHE A 537 2.58 2.61 27.52
C PHE A 537 1.35 1.73 27.32
N THR A 538 1.38 0.87 26.30
CA THR A 538 0.45 -0.25 26.17
C THR A 538 1.25 -1.46 25.74
N ILE A 539 1.05 -2.58 26.43
CA ILE A 539 1.75 -3.85 26.19
C ILE A 539 0.74 -5.00 26.14
N CYS A 540 1.09 -6.07 25.44
CA CYS A 540 0.37 -7.34 25.49
C CYS A 540 1.32 -8.42 26.03
N CYS A 541 0.88 -9.23 26.98
CA CYS A 541 1.68 -10.27 27.62
C CYS A 541 1.07 -11.66 27.43
N ILE A 542 1.90 -12.63 27.07
CA ILE A 542 1.51 -14.04 26.88
C ILE A 542 2.61 -14.94 27.47
N PRO A 543 2.42 -15.55 28.66
CA PRO A 543 3.48 -16.23 29.39
C PRO A 543 4.15 -17.40 28.65
N VAL A 544 3.43 -18.05 27.74
CA VAL A 544 3.99 -19.05 26.81
C VAL A 544 3.40 -18.82 25.42
N LEU A 545 4.23 -18.51 24.44
CA LEU A 545 3.89 -18.51 23.02
C LEU A 545 5.12 -18.83 22.17
N ASP A 546 5.06 -19.96 21.48
CA ASP A 546 6.07 -20.47 20.56
C ASP A 546 5.45 -20.59 19.15
N VAL A 547 6.17 -20.09 18.15
CA VAL A 547 5.70 -19.91 16.77
C VAL A 547 6.78 -20.39 15.81
N GLN A 548 6.63 -21.60 15.28
CA GLN A 548 7.65 -22.26 14.46
C GLN A 548 7.12 -22.55 13.06
N PHE A 549 7.80 -22.02 12.04
CA PHE A 549 7.51 -22.28 10.63
C PHE A 549 8.33 -23.47 10.11
N ASP A 550 7.83 -24.22 9.12
CA ASP A 550 8.59 -25.30 8.47
C ASP A 550 9.84 -24.80 7.71
N ARG A 551 9.93 -23.48 7.48
CA ARG A 551 11.05 -22.79 6.84
C ARG A 551 11.34 -21.45 7.49
N ASN A 552 12.61 -21.08 7.52
CA ASN A 552 13.06 -19.74 7.90
C ASN A 552 12.56 -18.64 6.93
N MET A 553 12.20 -19.02 5.70
CA MET A 553 11.83 -18.12 4.61
C MET A 553 11.02 -18.86 3.53
N TYR A 554 10.00 -18.21 2.99
CA TYR A 554 9.19 -18.67 1.85
C TYR A 554 9.34 -17.71 0.67
N TYR A 555 9.43 -18.25 -0.54
CA TYR A 555 9.50 -17.54 -1.81
C TYR A 555 8.93 -18.47 -2.90
N PRO A 556 8.44 -17.95 -4.04
CA PRO A 556 7.95 -18.80 -5.11
C PRO A 556 9.09 -19.53 -5.80
N THR A 557 8.80 -20.70 -6.33
CA THR A 557 9.66 -21.35 -7.33
C THR A 557 8.81 -21.78 -8.53
N PRO A 558 9.38 -21.94 -9.74
CA PRO A 558 8.60 -22.09 -10.98
C PRO A 558 7.56 -23.23 -11.01
N ASN A 559 7.70 -24.25 -10.15
CA ASN A 559 6.84 -25.43 -10.12
C ASN A 559 6.07 -25.60 -8.78
N ASP A 560 6.19 -24.68 -7.82
CA ASP A 560 5.89 -25.01 -6.42
C ASP A 560 5.55 -23.78 -5.55
N SER A 561 4.26 -23.45 -5.46
CA SER A 561 3.69 -22.51 -4.48
C SER A 561 3.31 -23.26 -3.19
N LYS A 562 4.31 -23.74 -2.42
CA LYS A 562 4.00 -24.48 -1.18
C LYS A 562 3.28 -23.61 -0.15
N PRO A 563 2.24 -24.15 0.53
CA PRO A 563 1.66 -23.49 1.70
C PRO A 563 2.70 -23.40 2.82
N ALA A 564 2.57 -22.40 3.68
CA ALA A 564 3.39 -22.30 4.88
C ALA A 564 2.79 -23.21 5.96
N ILE A 565 3.61 -24.05 6.60
CA ILE A 565 3.20 -24.85 7.76
C ILE A 565 3.74 -24.18 9.01
N VAL A 566 2.85 -23.87 9.95
CA VAL A 566 3.21 -23.23 11.23
C VAL A 566 2.72 -24.08 12.41
N SER A 567 3.61 -24.39 13.33
CA SER A 567 3.29 -24.88 14.66
C SER A 567 3.12 -23.70 15.60
N LEU A 568 1.99 -23.64 16.29
CA LEU A 568 1.68 -22.67 17.34
C LEU A 568 1.54 -23.42 18.67
N THR A 569 2.37 -23.11 19.65
CA THR A 569 2.31 -23.68 21.01
C THR A 569 2.10 -22.55 22.02
N THR A 570 1.23 -22.71 23.01
CA THR A 570 0.99 -21.71 24.06
C THR A 570 0.69 -22.39 25.41
N MET A 571 0.06 -21.70 26.36
CA MET A 571 -0.24 -22.23 27.70
C MET A 571 -1.17 -23.47 27.65
N PRO A 572 -1.07 -24.41 28.61
CA PRO A 572 -2.08 -25.46 28.81
C PRO A 572 -3.49 -24.88 28.97
N ASN A 573 -4.52 -25.66 28.62
CA ASN A 573 -5.95 -25.31 28.73
C ASN A 573 -6.40 -24.04 27.97
N SER A 574 -5.54 -23.44 27.14
CA SER A 574 -5.91 -22.37 26.20
C SER A 574 -6.43 -22.93 24.87
N ILE A 575 -7.20 -22.13 24.13
CA ILE A 575 -7.70 -22.45 22.80
C ILE A 575 -7.09 -21.47 21.78
N ILE A 576 -6.40 -22.01 20.78
CA ILE A 576 -5.94 -21.28 19.60
C ILE A 576 -7.06 -21.37 18.55
N ALA A 577 -7.88 -20.32 18.46
CA ALA A 577 -8.83 -20.14 17.36
C ALA A 577 -8.18 -19.34 16.23
N ILE A 578 -8.50 -19.63 14.96
CA ILE A 578 -7.83 -18.99 13.81
C ILE A 578 -8.88 -18.60 12.77
N SER A 579 -8.72 -17.42 12.17
CA SER A 579 -9.65 -16.86 11.18
C SER A 579 -9.74 -17.71 9.91
N GLU A 580 -10.94 -17.86 9.38
CA GLU A 580 -11.26 -18.85 8.34
C GLU A 580 -10.56 -18.58 6.99
N LEU A 581 -10.26 -17.31 6.69
CA LEU A 581 -9.58 -16.89 5.45
C LEU A 581 -8.20 -17.55 5.25
N SER A 582 -7.54 -18.02 6.31
CA SER A 582 -6.12 -18.39 6.28
C SER A 582 -5.82 -19.88 6.04
N ARG A 583 -6.81 -20.75 5.76
CA ARG A 583 -6.72 -22.19 6.12
C ARG A 583 -7.09 -23.22 5.04
N ILE A 584 -6.58 -24.44 5.27
CA ILE A 584 -6.95 -25.71 4.59
C ILE A 584 -7.42 -26.79 5.61
N SER A 585 -7.38 -26.52 6.93
CA SER A 585 -7.58 -27.52 8.01
C SER A 585 -8.24 -26.90 9.28
N PRO A 586 -8.58 -27.65 10.35
CA PRO A 586 -9.70 -27.34 11.27
C PRO A 586 -9.48 -26.20 12.28
N ASN A 587 -10.53 -25.39 12.50
CA ASN A 587 -10.46 -24.00 13.00
C ASN A 587 -9.83 -23.78 14.39
N ASN A 588 -10.01 -24.70 15.36
CA ASN A 588 -9.59 -24.52 16.75
C ASN A 588 -8.66 -25.63 17.23
N PHE A 589 -7.63 -25.27 18.01
CA PHE A 589 -6.70 -26.19 18.67
C PHE A 589 -6.62 -25.92 20.17
N VAL A 590 -6.33 -26.94 21.00
CA VAL A 590 -6.11 -26.78 22.45
C VAL A 590 -4.62 -26.87 22.74
N HIS A 591 -4.06 -25.85 23.43
CA HIS A 591 -2.63 -25.71 23.80
C HIS A 591 -1.61 -25.67 22.63
N LYS A 592 -1.69 -26.60 21.66
CA LYS A 592 -0.82 -26.66 20.49
C LYS A 592 -1.62 -26.97 19.22
N GLY A 593 -1.29 -26.28 18.13
CA GLY A 593 -1.88 -26.49 16.80
C GLY A 593 -0.83 -26.50 15.69
N ILE A 594 -1.13 -27.19 14.59
CA ILE A 594 -0.38 -27.10 13.34
C ILE A 594 -1.32 -26.61 12.25
N VAL A 595 -0.93 -25.53 11.56
CA VAL A 595 -1.77 -24.82 10.60
C VAL A 595 -1.10 -24.82 9.23
N THR A 596 -1.86 -25.16 8.19
CA THR A 596 -1.43 -25.08 6.79
C THR A 596 -2.05 -23.82 6.18
N ILE A 597 -1.21 -22.88 5.77
CA ILE A 597 -1.58 -21.52 5.36
C ILE A 597 -1.33 -21.30 3.86
N SER A 598 -2.30 -20.70 3.17
CA SER A 598 -2.25 -20.42 1.73
C SER A 598 -0.97 -19.67 1.28
N PRO A 599 -0.41 -19.96 0.09
CA PRO A 599 0.74 -19.24 -0.49
C PRO A 599 0.57 -17.72 -0.57
N HIS A 600 -0.66 -17.24 -0.76
CA HIS A 600 -0.95 -15.82 -0.98
C HIS A 600 -1.20 -15.04 0.33
N GLU A 601 -1.33 -15.74 1.46
CA GLU A 601 -1.55 -15.10 2.75
C GLU A 601 -0.30 -14.41 3.30
N ARG A 602 -0.48 -13.20 3.84
CA ARG A 602 0.62 -12.37 4.36
C ARG A 602 0.82 -12.53 5.86
N HIS A 603 -0.26 -12.82 6.60
CA HIS A 603 -0.26 -12.94 8.05
C HIS A 603 -1.24 -14.04 8.51
N ILE A 604 -0.90 -14.78 9.56
CA ILE A 604 -1.86 -15.61 10.28
C ILE A 604 -2.66 -14.68 11.20
N LYS A 605 -3.98 -14.61 11.01
CA LYS A 605 -4.90 -13.98 11.97
C LYS A 605 -5.47 -15.05 12.89
N CYS A 606 -5.18 -14.96 14.18
CA CYS A 606 -5.65 -15.91 15.18
C CYS A 606 -6.06 -15.21 16.48
N LYS A 607 -6.59 -15.99 17.43
CA LYS A 607 -7.02 -15.55 18.75
C LYS A 607 -6.68 -16.64 19.76
N ILE A 608 -5.95 -16.28 20.81
CA ILE A 608 -5.74 -17.17 21.95
C ILE A 608 -6.80 -16.85 23.00
N GLU A 609 -7.67 -17.81 23.29
CA GLU A 609 -8.56 -17.78 24.46
C GLU A 609 -7.91 -18.48 25.64
N VAL A 610 -7.90 -17.83 26.81
CA VAL A 610 -7.37 -18.39 28.05
C VAL A 610 -8.40 -18.19 29.15
N PRO A 611 -8.78 -19.24 29.92
CA PRO A 611 -9.56 -19.03 31.13
C PRO A 611 -8.73 -18.23 32.15
N VAL A 612 -9.26 -17.11 32.63
CA VAL A 612 -8.64 -16.26 33.68
C VAL A 612 -9.45 -16.22 34.97
N SER A 613 -10.72 -16.65 34.92
CA SER A 613 -11.49 -17.12 36.08
C SER A 613 -12.49 -18.18 35.63
N GLU A 614 -13.25 -18.76 36.56
CA GLU A 614 -14.31 -19.74 36.26
C GLU A 614 -15.36 -19.20 35.26
N SER A 615 -15.59 -17.88 35.24
CA SER A 615 -16.60 -17.21 34.42
C SER A 615 -16.04 -16.28 33.34
N LYS A 616 -14.73 -15.95 33.37
CA LYS A 616 -14.09 -15.02 32.43
C LYS A 616 -12.97 -15.69 31.62
N LYS A 617 -13.02 -15.49 30.31
CA LYS A 617 -11.91 -15.78 29.38
C LYS A 617 -11.22 -14.49 28.95
N CYS A 618 -9.89 -14.48 29.00
CA CYS A 618 -9.07 -13.57 28.21
C CYS A 618 -9.13 -14.01 26.74
N SER A 619 -9.04 -13.04 25.83
CA SER A 619 -9.28 -13.23 24.39
C SER A 619 -8.31 -12.35 23.61
N ILE A 620 -7.09 -12.84 23.37
CA ILE A 620 -5.99 -12.07 22.79
C ILE A 620 -6.00 -12.25 21.25
N PRO A 621 -6.33 -11.23 20.46
CA PRO A 621 -6.23 -11.29 19.00
C PRO A 621 -4.76 -11.16 18.57
N LEU A 622 -4.36 -11.94 17.58
CA LEU A 622 -2.99 -12.08 17.14
C LEU A 622 -2.90 -11.92 15.61
N THR A 623 -1.94 -11.11 15.17
CA THR A 623 -1.52 -11.06 13.76
C THR A 623 -0.04 -11.43 13.73
N ILE A 624 0.25 -12.60 13.16
CA ILE A 624 1.60 -13.15 13.02
C ILE A 624 2.03 -13.03 11.57
N GLN A 625 3.09 -12.29 11.28
CA GLN A 625 3.70 -12.18 9.96
C GLN A 625 4.33 -13.52 9.55
N ILE A 626 3.97 -13.98 8.35
CA ILE A 626 4.58 -15.16 7.74
C ILE A 626 5.89 -14.71 7.10
N PRO A 627 7.02 -15.44 7.23
CA PRO A 627 8.29 -15.07 6.63
C PRO A 627 8.29 -15.34 5.11
N ARG A 628 7.42 -14.66 4.37
CA ARG A 628 7.44 -14.60 2.90
C ARG A 628 8.31 -13.44 2.43
N ILE A 629 9.23 -13.70 1.50
CA ILE A 629 9.73 -12.65 0.61
C ILE A 629 8.54 -12.14 -0.21
N ARG A 630 8.44 -10.82 -0.34
CA ARG A 630 7.46 -10.12 -1.17
C ARG A 630 8.14 -9.00 -1.93
N TRP A 631 7.57 -8.63 -3.07
CA TRP A 631 7.97 -7.43 -3.80
C TRP A 631 6.76 -6.69 -4.35
N SER A 632 6.96 -5.44 -4.74
CA SER A 632 5.95 -4.64 -5.40
C SER A 632 6.56 -3.88 -6.57
N LEU A 633 5.80 -3.73 -7.65
CA LEU A 633 6.18 -2.98 -8.85
C LEU A 633 5.29 -1.74 -8.93
N ARG A 634 5.91 -0.56 -9.07
CA ARG A 634 5.20 0.71 -9.31
C ARG A 634 5.30 1.14 -10.77
N GLY A 635 4.59 2.22 -11.12
CA GLY A 635 4.46 2.72 -12.49
C GLY A 635 3.35 2.06 -13.31
N LEU A 636 3.19 0.74 -13.21
CA LEU A 636 2.40 -0.09 -14.15
C LEU A 636 0.88 0.20 -14.23
N THR A 637 0.28 0.94 -13.30
CA THR A 637 -1.16 1.23 -13.28
C THR A 637 -1.46 2.64 -12.79
N GLN A 638 -2.48 3.29 -13.37
CA GLN A 638 -3.06 4.51 -12.81
C GLN A 638 -3.83 4.25 -11.50
N ASP A 639 -4.37 3.02 -11.35
CA ASP A 639 -4.91 2.56 -10.07
C ASP A 639 -3.80 2.29 -9.07
N ARG A 640 -3.93 2.94 -7.90
CA ARG A 640 -2.90 3.08 -6.85
C ARG A 640 -2.78 1.85 -5.93
N GLU A 641 -3.04 0.65 -6.45
CA GLU A 641 -3.06 -0.59 -5.67
C GLU A 641 -1.66 -1.20 -5.55
N PHE A 642 -1.11 -1.27 -4.33
CA PHE A 642 0.18 -1.91 -4.08
C PHE A 642 0.04 -3.44 -4.08
N LEU A 643 0.32 -4.06 -5.23
CA LEU A 643 0.50 -5.50 -5.36
C LEU A 643 1.76 -5.93 -4.58
N ASP A 644 1.59 -6.43 -3.35
CA ASP A 644 2.58 -7.32 -2.74
C ASP A 644 2.53 -8.64 -3.52
N LEU A 645 3.39 -8.77 -4.52
CA LEU A 645 3.59 -9.99 -5.27
C LEU A 645 4.34 -11.00 -4.41
N TYR A 646 3.80 -12.21 -4.35
CA TYR A 646 4.49 -13.43 -3.91
C TYR A 646 4.91 -14.30 -5.11
N GLU A 647 4.57 -13.90 -6.34
CA GLU A 647 4.77 -14.69 -7.57
C GLU A 647 5.25 -13.78 -8.71
N SER A 648 6.04 -14.33 -9.63
CA SER A 648 6.62 -13.55 -10.74
C SER A 648 5.54 -13.10 -11.72
N LYS A 649 5.32 -11.79 -11.84
CA LYS A 649 4.39 -11.21 -12.81
C LYS A 649 5.02 -11.22 -14.21
N GLU A 650 4.24 -11.49 -15.25
CA GLU A 650 4.61 -11.16 -16.63
C GLU A 650 3.99 -9.81 -17.05
N ILE A 651 4.76 -8.98 -17.74
CA ILE A 651 4.31 -7.74 -18.40
C ILE A 651 4.87 -7.68 -19.83
N SER A 652 4.23 -6.90 -20.70
CA SER A 652 4.74 -6.58 -22.03
C SER A 652 5.82 -5.49 -22.00
N ILE A 653 6.64 -5.44 -23.06
CA ILE A 653 7.59 -4.33 -23.26
C ILE A 653 6.85 -3.00 -23.50
N GLN A 654 5.64 -3.02 -24.07
CA GLN A 654 4.78 -1.84 -24.19
C GLN A 654 4.37 -1.29 -22.81
N GLU A 655 3.97 -2.16 -21.87
CA GLU A 655 3.71 -1.73 -20.48
C GLU A 655 4.95 -1.14 -19.82
N TRP A 656 6.16 -1.67 -20.09
CA TRP A 656 7.42 -1.10 -19.60
C TRP A 656 7.76 0.26 -20.24
N GLU A 657 7.60 0.41 -21.55
CA GLU A 657 7.91 1.68 -22.25
C GLU A 657 6.87 2.79 -21.97
N ASN A 658 5.66 2.42 -21.53
CA ASN A 658 4.62 3.36 -21.11
C ASN A 658 4.77 3.86 -19.66
N THR A 659 5.61 3.24 -18.82
CA THR A 659 5.90 3.77 -17.46
C THR A 659 6.99 4.84 -17.51
N GLN A 660 6.74 6.00 -16.90
CA GLN A 660 7.78 7.03 -16.70
C GLN A 660 8.82 6.58 -15.67
N GLU A 661 8.37 5.95 -14.59
CA GLU A 661 9.20 5.26 -13.61
C GLU A 661 8.67 3.86 -13.30
N MET A 662 9.57 2.91 -13.08
CA MET A 662 9.27 1.57 -12.61
C MET A 662 10.23 1.24 -11.47
N GLN A 663 9.73 1.33 -10.24
CA GLN A 663 10.46 1.00 -9.02
C GLN A 663 10.06 -0.41 -8.58
N LEU A 664 11.06 -1.27 -8.34
CA LEU A 664 10.88 -2.53 -7.61
C LEU A 664 11.18 -2.28 -6.13
N LEU A 665 10.18 -2.49 -5.29
CA LEU A 665 10.31 -2.51 -3.84
C LEU A 665 10.38 -3.98 -3.40
N ILE A 666 11.35 -4.35 -2.57
CA ILE A 666 11.42 -5.71 -2.00
C ILE A 666 11.33 -5.67 -0.48
N SER A 667 10.77 -6.74 0.10
CA SER A 667 10.65 -6.95 1.54
C SER A 667 11.02 -8.39 1.86
N ILE A 668 12.12 -8.56 2.59
CA ILE A 668 12.72 -9.84 2.97
C ILE A 668 12.55 -10.02 4.48
N PRO A 669 11.95 -11.13 4.92
CA PRO A 669 11.81 -11.45 6.33
C PRO A 669 13.11 -11.99 6.90
N ASN A 670 13.42 -11.63 8.15
CA ASN A 670 14.64 -11.98 8.88
C ASN A 670 15.92 -11.41 8.21
N THR A 671 16.55 -10.44 8.88
CA THR A 671 17.66 -9.59 8.38
C THR A 671 19.02 -10.30 8.22
N ILE A 672 19.04 -11.60 7.91
CA ILE A 672 20.26 -12.40 7.69
C ILE A 672 21.02 -12.04 6.39
N TYR A 673 20.48 -11.14 5.56
CA TYR A 673 21.09 -10.65 4.33
C TYR A 673 21.32 -9.13 4.42
N GLU A 674 22.57 -8.70 4.24
CA GLU A 674 22.98 -7.28 4.20
C GLU A 674 22.62 -6.59 2.88
N THR A 675 22.53 -7.37 1.80
CA THR A 675 22.47 -6.88 0.41
C THR A 675 21.60 -7.76 -0.47
N ALA A 676 20.88 -7.13 -1.39
CA ALA A 676 20.11 -7.76 -2.46
C ALA A 676 20.62 -7.31 -3.83
N THR A 677 20.60 -8.19 -4.83
CA THR A 677 20.98 -7.86 -6.21
C THR A 677 19.86 -8.22 -7.19
N ILE A 678 19.48 -7.31 -8.08
CA ILE A 678 18.62 -7.60 -9.23
C ILE A 678 19.49 -7.84 -10.46
N ASN A 679 19.16 -8.89 -11.21
CA ASN A 679 19.84 -9.32 -12.43
C ASN A 679 18.81 -9.56 -13.53
N LEU A 680 19.22 -9.43 -14.80
CA LEU A 680 18.43 -9.78 -15.97
C LEU A 680 19.08 -10.97 -16.71
N ARG A 681 18.32 -12.03 -16.99
CA ARG A 681 18.91 -13.29 -17.50
C ARG A 681 19.45 -13.17 -18.93
N GLY A 682 20.77 -13.23 -19.05
CA GLY A 682 21.49 -13.08 -20.31
C GLY A 682 22.08 -11.69 -20.54
N SER A 683 21.96 -10.76 -19.58
CA SER A 683 22.77 -9.54 -19.51
C SER A 683 23.80 -9.65 -18.38
N GLU A 684 24.92 -8.94 -18.50
CA GLU A 684 25.89 -8.75 -17.41
C GLU A 684 25.46 -7.66 -16.42
N GLN A 685 24.46 -6.84 -16.78
CA GLN A 685 23.97 -5.74 -15.95
C GLN A 685 23.32 -6.24 -14.66
N LYS A 686 23.60 -5.51 -13.56
CA LYS A 686 23.10 -5.81 -12.20
C LYS A 686 22.85 -4.51 -11.46
N LEU A 687 21.85 -4.51 -10.57
CA LEU A 687 21.66 -3.46 -9.57
C LEU A 687 21.84 -4.07 -8.18
N LEU A 688 22.75 -3.52 -7.38
CA LEU A 688 23.01 -3.92 -6.00
C LEU A 688 22.39 -2.87 -5.06
N SER A 689 21.73 -3.31 -3.99
CA SER A 689 21.23 -2.44 -2.93
C SER A 689 21.45 -3.03 -1.54
N LEU A 690 21.60 -2.15 -0.54
CA LEU A 690 21.68 -2.51 0.87
C LEU A 690 20.28 -2.81 1.41
N LEU A 691 20.16 -3.82 2.27
CA LEU A 691 18.90 -4.21 2.90
C LEU A 691 18.75 -3.52 4.26
N ARG A 692 18.01 -2.42 4.30
CA ARG A 692 17.66 -1.71 5.53
C ARG A 692 16.39 -2.33 6.11
N ASN A 693 16.43 -2.86 7.34
CA ASN A 693 15.30 -3.55 7.97
C ASN A 693 14.63 -4.61 7.06
N GLY A 694 15.44 -5.31 6.24
CA GLY A 694 14.99 -6.33 5.29
C GLY A 694 14.41 -5.79 3.96
N LYS A 695 14.37 -4.47 3.74
CA LYS A 695 13.78 -3.86 2.53
C LYS A 695 14.84 -3.17 1.67
N ALA A 696 14.53 -3.03 0.38
CA ALA A 696 15.30 -2.21 -0.56
C ALA A 696 14.42 -1.75 -1.74
N ARG A 697 14.85 -0.67 -2.42
CA ARG A 697 14.28 -0.14 -3.68
C ARG A 697 15.28 -0.32 -4.83
N PHE A 698 14.79 -0.60 -6.03
CA PHE A 698 15.58 -0.70 -7.27
C PHE A 698 14.87 0.00 -8.45
N PRO A 699 15.52 0.98 -9.12
CA PRO A 699 14.97 1.61 -10.32
C PRO A 699 15.15 0.69 -11.54
N LEU A 700 14.08 0.01 -11.96
CA LEU A 700 14.17 -1.03 -12.99
C LEU A 700 14.49 -0.48 -14.39
N HIS A 701 14.12 0.76 -14.72
CA HIS A 701 14.42 1.36 -16.03
C HIS A 701 15.90 1.42 -16.40
N ALA A 702 16.82 1.29 -15.45
CA ALA A 702 18.25 1.13 -15.74
C ALA A 702 18.51 -0.04 -16.71
N PHE A 703 17.66 -1.08 -16.72
CA PHE A 703 17.76 -2.23 -17.61
C PHE A 703 17.14 -2.04 -19.01
N SER A 704 16.60 -0.86 -19.35
CA SER A 704 15.84 -0.66 -20.60
C SER A 704 16.66 -0.97 -21.86
N ASP A 705 17.94 -0.63 -21.88
CA ASP A 705 18.84 -0.97 -23.01
C ASP A 705 19.21 -2.46 -23.02
N SER A 706 19.46 -3.06 -21.84
CA SER A 706 19.70 -4.51 -21.73
C SER A 706 18.50 -5.34 -22.20
N LEU A 707 17.27 -4.90 -21.92
CA LEU A 707 16.06 -5.58 -22.38
C LEU A 707 15.95 -5.63 -23.91
N LYS A 708 16.44 -4.59 -24.59
CA LYS A 708 16.49 -4.49 -26.05
C LYS A 708 17.63 -5.31 -26.65
N SER A 709 18.75 -5.46 -25.93
CA SER A 709 19.93 -6.18 -26.42
C SER A 709 19.89 -7.70 -26.26
N THR A 710 19.06 -8.27 -25.37
CA THR A 710 19.05 -9.75 -25.15
C THR A 710 18.53 -10.57 -26.34
N GLY A 711 17.71 -9.96 -27.20
CA GLY A 711 17.05 -10.63 -28.33
C GLY A 711 16.00 -11.69 -27.97
N ARG A 712 15.71 -11.91 -26.67
CA ARG A 712 14.78 -12.95 -26.17
C ARG A 712 13.31 -12.57 -26.38
N THR A 713 12.42 -13.55 -26.44
CA THR A 713 10.96 -13.28 -26.37
C THR A 713 10.55 -12.87 -24.95
N ILE A 714 11.04 -13.60 -23.93
CA ILE A 714 10.77 -13.34 -22.51
C ILE A 714 12.10 -13.06 -21.82
N ASN A 715 12.14 -11.95 -21.07
CA ASN A 715 13.27 -11.48 -20.29
C ASN A 715 13.00 -11.69 -18.80
N GLU A 716 13.66 -12.68 -18.21
CA GLU A 716 13.48 -13.07 -16.81
C GLU A 716 14.38 -12.21 -15.88
N PHE A 717 13.76 -11.46 -14.98
CA PHE A 717 14.45 -10.81 -13.86
C PHE A 717 14.46 -11.69 -12.62
N PHE A 718 15.59 -11.70 -11.92
CA PHE A 718 15.74 -12.46 -10.68
C PHE A 718 16.51 -11.68 -9.60
N LEU A 719 15.97 -11.80 -8.39
CA LEU A 719 16.55 -11.33 -7.14
C LEU A 719 17.56 -12.38 -6.64
N THR A 720 18.80 -11.98 -6.41
CA THR A 720 19.85 -12.80 -5.80
C THR A 720 20.14 -12.36 -4.37
N LEU A 721 20.12 -13.31 -3.43
CA LEU A 721 20.39 -13.09 -2.01
C LEU A 721 21.56 -13.94 -1.51
N GLY A 722 22.48 -13.31 -0.78
CA GLY A 722 23.63 -13.98 -0.15
C GLY A 722 24.85 -14.16 -1.07
N LYS A 723 26.06 -14.08 -0.49
CA LYS A 723 27.34 -14.08 -1.22
C LYS A 723 27.99 -15.48 -1.39
N LYS A 724 27.75 -16.43 -0.47
CA LYS A 724 28.36 -17.78 -0.48
C LYS A 724 27.48 -18.86 -1.11
N HIS A 725 26.17 -18.80 -0.83
CA HIS A 725 25.15 -19.69 -1.40
C HIS A 725 24.03 -18.80 -1.92
N PRO A 726 24.17 -18.25 -3.13
CA PRO A 726 23.19 -17.31 -3.68
C PRO A 726 21.85 -18.01 -3.91
N ILE A 727 20.77 -17.47 -3.34
CA ILE A 727 19.39 -17.86 -3.67
C ILE A 727 18.93 -16.95 -4.81
N GLU A 728 18.57 -17.54 -5.96
CA GLU A 728 17.90 -16.83 -7.06
C GLU A 728 16.37 -16.99 -6.96
N ILE A 729 15.65 -15.88 -7.07
CA ILE A 729 14.18 -15.83 -6.96
C ILE A 729 13.63 -15.08 -8.18
N PRO A 730 12.75 -15.68 -9.01
CA PRO A 730 12.16 -15.00 -10.15
C PRO A 730 11.15 -13.94 -9.68
N ILE A 731 11.25 -12.71 -10.20
CA ILE A 731 10.45 -11.56 -9.73
C ILE A 731 9.55 -10.92 -10.79
N LEU A 732 10.01 -10.87 -12.04
CA LEU A 732 9.34 -10.18 -13.14
C LEU A 732 9.79 -10.79 -14.47
N ASN A 733 8.85 -11.05 -15.36
CA ASN A 733 9.11 -11.42 -16.75
C ASN A 733 8.68 -10.29 -17.67
N VAL A 734 9.56 -9.80 -18.53
CA VAL A 734 9.22 -8.79 -19.55
C VAL A 734 9.18 -9.45 -20.93
N ARG A 735 7.99 -9.49 -21.54
CA ARG A 735 7.77 -10.00 -22.89
C ARG A 735 8.14 -8.94 -23.92
N ALA A 736 9.29 -9.12 -24.57
CA ALA A 736 9.82 -8.23 -25.60
C ALA A 736 9.34 -8.56 -27.02
N LYS A 737 8.64 -9.69 -27.23
CA LYS A 737 8.06 -10.07 -28.52
C LYS A 737 6.61 -10.54 -28.36
N TRP A 738 5.76 -10.08 -29.26
CA TRP A 738 4.41 -10.63 -29.47
C TRP A 738 4.51 -12.11 -29.84
N GLU A 739 3.58 -12.91 -29.34
CA GLU A 739 3.32 -14.26 -29.84
C GLU A 739 1.80 -14.45 -30.00
N ILE A 740 1.40 -15.25 -30.99
CA ILE A 740 0.01 -15.69 -31.16
C ILE A 740 -0.10 -17.13 -30.67
N ASP A 741 -1.15 -17.39 -29.90
CA ASP A 741 -1.47 -18.71 -29.35
C ASP A 741 -2.90 -19.12 -29.70
N ASN A 742 -3.17 -20.42 -29.72
CA ASN A 742 -4.51 -21.01 -29.94
C ASN A 742 -5.27 -20.46 -31.17
N LEU A 743 -4.57 -20.20 -32.28
CA LEU A 743 -5.21 -19.75 -33.53
C LEU A 743 -6.14 -20.83 -34.10
N ASN A 744 -7.41 -20.48 -34.26
CA ASN A 744 -8.49 -21.28 -34.85
C ASN A 744 -9.23 -20.46 -35.92
N TYR A 745 -9.91 -21.13 -36.86
CA TYR A 745 -10.71 -20.45 -37.88
C TYR A 745 -11.97 -21.22 -38.28
N GLU A 746 -13.01 -20.50 -38.69
CA GLU A 746 -14.21 -21.04 -39.34
C GLU A 746 -14.43 -20.37 -40.71
N GLU A 747 -14.89 -21.11 -41.71
CA GLU A 747 -15.28 -20.57 -43.02
C GLU A 747 -16.75 -20.92 -43.35
N LYS A 748 -17.48 -19.97 -43.94
CA LYS A 748 -18.83 -20.15 -44.47
C LYS A 748 -18.98 -19.42 -45.81
N LEU A 749 -19.62 -20.05 -46.80
CA LEU A 749 -19.96 -19.41 -48.08
C LEU A 749 -21.41 -18.94 -48.03
N VAL A 750 -21.65 -17.63 -48.17
CA VAL A 750 -22.98 -17.01 -48.08
C VAL A 750 -23.12 -15.98 -49.19
N ASN A 751 -24.21 -16.05 -49.98
CA ASN A 751 -24.55 -15.07 -51.02
C ASN A 751 -23.37 -14.66 -51.95
N ASP A 752 -22.68 -15.67 -52.49
CA ASP A 752 -21.49 -15.55 -53.37
C ASP A 752 -20.22 -14.95 -52.72
N LYS A 753 -20.22 -14.75 -51.40
CA LYS A 753 -19.07 -14.29 -50.61
C LYS A 753 -18.57 -15.37 -49.67
N ARG A 754 -17.24 -15.45 -49.50
CA ARG A 754 -16.62 -16.22 -48.42
C ARG A 754 -16.50 -15.35 -47.19
N HIS A 755 -17.03 -15.85 -46.09
CA HIS A 755 -16.79 -15.36 -44.74
C HIS A 755 -15.78 -16.31 -44.11
N ILE A 756 -14.64 -15.80 -43.67
CA ILE A 756 -13.71 -16.53 -42.79
C ILE A 756 -13.50 -15.72 -41.52
N SER A 757 -13.69 -16.34 -40.36
CA SER A 757 -13.41 -15.76 -39.07
C SER A 757 -12.22 -16.45 -38.42
N PHE A 758 -11.23 -15.65 -38.00
CA PHE A 758 -10.08 -16.09 -37.23
C PHE A 758 -10.28 -15.71 -35.78
N ASN A 759 -9.91 -16.61 -34.84
CA ASN A 759 -9.93 -16.36 -33.40
C ASN A 759 -8.63 -16.90 -32.81
N TRP A 760 -7.97 -16.16 -31.94
CA TRP A 760 -6.71 -16.56 -31.29
C TRP A 760 -6.59 -15.93 -29.89
N ALA A 761 -5.45 -16.11 -29.24
CA ALA A 761 -5.06 -15.37 -28.04
C ALA A 761 -3.72 -14.65 -28.28
N ASP A 762 -3.65 -13.35 -27.99
CA ASP A 762 -2.41 -12.59 -28.05
C ASP A 762 -1.60 -12.74 -26.76
N LYS A 763 -0.31 -13.00 -26.89
CA LYS A 763 0.67 -12.91 -25.79
C LYS A 763 1.49 -11.63 -25.97
N GLY A 764 1.22 -10.65 -25.11
CA GLY A 764 1.71 -9.27 -25.23
C GLY A 764 0.59 -8.30 -25.62
N GLN A 765 0.91 -7.00 -25.76
CA GLN A 765 -0.05 -5.95 -26.13
C GLN A 765 0.42 -5.21 -27.39
N PRO A 766 0.14 -5.74 -28.60
CA PRO A 766 0.64 -5.15 -29.85
C PRO A 766 -0.44 -4.30 -30.52
N ASN A 767 -0.08 -3.07 -30.87
CA ASN A 767 -0.97 -2.12 -31.54
C ASN A 767 -0.73 -2.12 -33.06
N ASN A 768 -1.67 -1.57 -33.85
CA ASN A 768 -1.58 -1.47 -35.32
C ASN A 768 -1.35 -2.83 -36.00
N ARG A 769 -2.03 -3.87 -35.53
CA ARG A 769 -1.89 -5.25 -36.03
C ARG A 769 -2.60 -5.42 -37.38
N ILE A 770 -2.03 -6.24 -38.27
CA ILE A 770 -2.60 -6.57 -39.57
C ILE A 770 -2.45 -8.06 -39.88
N LEU A 771 -3.54 -8.67 -40.37
CA LEU A 771 -3.57 -10.04 -40.91
C LEU A 771 -3.45 -9.96 -42.43
N ARG A 772 -2.57 -10.78 -43.01
CA ARG A 772 -2.41 -10.95 -44.47
C ARG A 772 -2.61 -12.41 -44.87
N LEU A 773 -3.40 -12.66 -45.92
CA LEU A 773 -3.63 -13.98 -46.52
C LEU A 773 -2.99 -14.04 -47.91
N TYR A 774 -1.89 -14.79 -48.02
CA TYR A 774 -1.20 -15.06 -49.29
C TYR A 774 -1.75 -16.34 -49.91
N ASN A 775 -2.25 -16.28 -51.16
CA ASN A 775 -2.70 -17.50 -51.86
C ASN A 775 -1.47 -18.27 -52.39
N LEU A 776 -1.28 -19.51 -51.93
CA LEU A 776 -0.12 -20.34 -52.27
C LEU A 776 -0.21 -20.99 -53.68
N GLN A 777 -1.41 -21.06 -54.26
CA GLN A 777 -1.62 -21.56 -55.62
C GLN A 777 -1.45 -20.46 -56.67
N TYR A 778 -1.66 -19.20 -56.29
CA TYR A 778 -1.55 -18.01 -57.13
C TYR A 778 -0.63 -16.96 -56.48
N PRO A 779 0.69 -17.24 -56.33
CA PRO A 779 1.62 -16.40 -55.57
C PRO A 779 1.85 -15.00 -56.15
N PHE A 780 1.38 -14.73 -57.37
CA PHE A 780 1.40 -13.41 -58.01
C PHE A 780 0.08 -12.61 -57.81
N GLN A 781 -0.91 -13.18 -57.14
CA GLN A 781 -2.13 -12.48 -56.74
C GLN A 781 -1.85 -11.61 -55.51
N LYS A 782 -2.39 -10.38 -55.47
CA LYS A 782 -2.31 -9.53 -54.28
C LYS A 782 -2.98 -10.23 -53.09
N TYR A 783 -2.26 -10.32 -51.97
CA TYR A 783 -2.75 -10.87 -50.71
C TYR A 783 -3.98 -10.10 -50.21
N ILE A 784 -4.89 -10.79 -49.52
CA ILE A 784 -5.99 -10.13 -48.80
C ILE A 784 -5.43 -9.61 -47.49
N SER A 785 -5.67 -8.34 -47.16
CA SER A 785 -5.16 -7.70 -45.94
C SER A 785 -6.28 -7.08 -45.13
N LYS A 786 -6.27 -7.31 -43.82
CA LYS A 786 -7.30 -6.82 -42.90
C LYS A 786 -6.63 -6.29 -41.62
N PRO A 787 -6.80 -5.00 -41.27
CA PRO A 787 -6.34 -4.49 -39.99
C PRO A 787 -7.14 -5.15 -38.86
N ILE A 788 -6.45 -5.44 -37.75
CA ILE A 788 -7.01 -5.99 -36.53
C ILE A 788 -7.09 -4.84 -35.52
N GLN A 789 -8.24 -4.66 -34.87
CA GLN A 789 -8.41 -3.64 -33.84
C GLN A 789 -7.63 -4.03 -32.57
N ASP A 790 -7.05 -3.04 -31.89
CA ASP A 790 -6.27 -3.28 -30.66
C ASP A 790 -7.14 -3.94 -29.58
N SER A 791 -6.54 -4.83 -28.78
CA SER A 791 -7.21 -5.69 -27.79
C SER A 791 -8.29 -6.67 -28.30
N ILE A 792 -8.53 -6.75 -29.62
CA ILE A 792 -9.44 -7.75 -30.21
C ILE A 792 -8.62 -8.91 -30.81
N SER A 793 -8.83 -10.14 -30.31
CA SER A 793 -8.14 -11.36 -30.78
C SER A 793 -9.02 -12.19 -31.75
N ASN A 794 -9.89 -11.52 -32.51
CA ASN A 794 -10.59 -12.11 -33.65
C ASN A 794 -10.62 -11.15 -34.85
N VAL A 795 -10.83 -11.69 -36.04
CA VAL A 795 -11.07 -10.88 -37.25
C VAL A 795 -11.86 -11.66 -38.29
N GLU A 796 -12.86 -11.01 -38.90
CA GLU A 796 -13.64 -11.56 -40.01
C GLU A 796 -13.25 -10.91 -41.35
N ILE A 797 -13.06 -11.77 -42.35
CA ILE A 797 -12.80 -11.39 -43.74
C ILE A 797 -13.98 -11.91 -44.58
N GLU A 798 -14.76 -10.95 -45.09
CA GLU A 798 -15.83 -11.14 -46.06
C GLU A 798 -15.34 -10.63 -47.42
N GLU A 799 -15.28 -11.49 -48.45
CA GLU A 799 -14.95 -11.08 -49.82
C GLU A 799 -15.58 -12.03 -50.86
N TYR A 800 -15.84 -11.52 -52.07
CA TYR A 800 -16.46 -12.31 -53.14
C TYR A 800 -15.59 -13.51 -53.56
N GLN A 801 -16.21 -14.66 -53.85
CA GLN A 801 -15.50 -15.90 -54.23
C GLN A 801 -14.61 -15.77 -55.48
N GLN A 802 -14.86 -14.73 -56.29
CA GLN A 802 -14.13 -14.39 -57.51
C GLN A 802 -12.78 -13.68 -57.24
N LYS A 803 -12.54 -13.26 -56.00
CA LYS A 803 -11.26 -12.71 -55.50
C LYS A 803 -10.67 -13.61 -54.41
N PHE A 804 -11.53 -14.15 -53.54
CA PHE A 804 -11.15 -15.09 -52.48
C PHE A 804 -11.47 -16.52 -52.94
N PHE A 805 -10.57 -17.07 -53.76
CA PHE A 805 -10.70 -18.42 -54.33
C PHE A 805 -10.61 -19.51 -53.24
N PRO A 806 -11.23 -20.68 -53.45
CA PRO A 806 -10.89 -21.86 -52.64
C PRO A 806 -9.45 -22.29 -52.97
N GLY A 807 -8.68 -22.71 -51.97
CA GLY A 807 -7.27 -23.05 -52.10
C GLY A 807 -6.51 -23.11 -50.78
N ARG A 808 -5.18 -23.23 -50.87
CA ARG A 808 -4.28 -23.09 -49.71
C ARG A 808 -3.83 -21.63 -49.56
N TYR A 809 -3.87 -21.13 -48.33
CA TYR A 809 -3.42 -19.80 -47.98
C TYR A 809 -2.40 -19.85 -46.84
N LYS A 810 -1.39 -18.99 -46.90
CA LYS A 810 -0.48 -18.72 -45.79
C LYS A 810 -0.93 -17.44 -45.10
N ILE A 811 -1.18 -17.52 -43.80
CA ILE A 811 -1.48 -16.37 -42.95
C ILE A 811 -0.15 -15.77 -42.49
N GLU A 812 -0.02 -14.44 -42.55
CA GLU A 812 0.95 -13.67 -41.77
C GLU A 812 0.17 -12.77 -40.80
N PHE A 813 0.54 -12.81 -39.52
CA PHE A 813 0.21 -11.75 -38.57
C PHE A 813 1.43 -10.87 -38.34
N THR A 814 1.27 -9.55 -38.45
CA THR A 814 2.36 -8.60 -38.27
C THR A 814 1.85 -7.24 -37.78
N ILE A 815 2.76 -6.32 -37.45
CA ILE A 815 2.44 -4.92 -37.17
C ILE A 815 2.57 -4.14 -38.49
N GLU A 816 1.69 -3.16 -38.71
CA GLU A 816 1.74 -2.30 -39.88
C GLU A 816 2.87 -1.26 -39.77
N ASP A 817 3.92 -1.46 -40.55
CA ASP A 817 4.98 -0.46 -40.79
C ASP A 817 4.56 0.48 -41.93
N PRO A 818 4.34 1.79 -41.67
CA PRO A 818 3.94 2.76 -42.70
C PRO A 818 5.00 3.01 -43.79
N TRP A 819 6.25 2.57 -43.58
CA TRP A 819 7.39 2.87 -44.43
C TRP A 819 7.99 1.61 -45.09
N GLY A 820 7.45 0.43 -44.80
CA GLY A 820 7.97 -0.85 -45.27
C GLY A 820 7.59 -1.18 -46.71
N HIS A 821 8.59 -1.43 -47.57
CA HIS A 821 8.36 -2.03 -48.89
C HIS A 821 7.97 -3.51 -48.75
N ILE A 822 6.79 -3.88 -49.28
CA ILE A 822 6.28 -5.25 -49.27
C ILE A 822 6.45 -5.88 -50.65
N GLU A 823 7.50 -6.65 -50.84
CA GLU A 823 7.72 -7.52 -52.00
C GLU A 823 7.93 -8.97 -51.56
N SER A 824 7.46 -9.92 -52.39
CA SER A 824 7.37 -11.37 -52.16
C SER A 824 6.41 -11.87 -51.05
N ILE A 825 6.13 -13.18 -51.11
CA ILE A 825 5.54 -13.94 -49.99
C ILE A 825 6.64 -14.06 -48.91
N PRO A 826 6.34 -13.87 -47.62
CA PRO A 826 7.33 -14.00 -46.56
C PRO A 826 7.73 -15.47 -46.34
N ASP A 827 8.97 -15.67 -45.94
CA ASP A 827 9.58 -16.98 -45.72
C ASP A 827 10.09 -17.08 -44.27
N ASN A 828 9.58 -18.05 -43.51
CA ASN A 828 9.86 -18.33 -42.09
C ASN A 828 9.82 -17.12 -41.12
N ARG A 829 8.70 -16.37 -41.10
CA ARG A 829 8.39 -15.40 -40.02
C ARG A 829 7.67 -16.06 -38.83
N ILE A 830 7.69 -15.39 -37.69
CA ILE A 830 7.36 -15.96 -36.37
C ILE A 830 5.85 -16.24 -36.18
N HIS A 831 4.98 -15.67 -37.02
CA HIS A 831 3.51 -15.84 -36.93
C HIS A 831 2.91 -16.27 -38.27
N GLU A 832 3.45 -17.35 -38.83
CA GLU A 832 3.03 -17.91 -40.12
C GLU A 832 2.30 -19.25 -39.95
N VAL A 833 1.13 -19.39 -40.55
CA VAL A 833 0.31 -20.62 -40.50
C VAL A 833 -0.33 -20.89 -41.87
N ASP A 834 -0.21 -22.12 -42.37
CA ASP A 834 -0.89 -22.59 -43.58
C ASP A 834 -2.32 -23.07 -43.25
N ILE A 835 -3.30 -22.60 -44.04
CA ILE A 835 -4.72 -22.97 -43.92
C ILE A 835 -5.32 -23.42 -45.26
N GLY A 836 -6.40 -24.19 -45.19
CA GLY A 836 -7.26 -24.50 -46.33
C GLY A 836 -8.55 -23.69 -46.28
N VAL A 837 -8.91 -23.06 -47.40
CA VAL A 837 -10.17 -22.32 -47.58
C VAL A 837 -10.95 -22.97 -48.73
N GLY A 838 -12.22 -23.29 -48.51
CA GLY A 838 -13.16 -23.76 -49.52
C GLY A 838 -14.13 -24.81 -48.97
N GLU A 839 -15.41 -24.75 -49.41
CA GLU A 839 -16.22 -25.96 -49.52
C GLU A 839 -15.41 -27.03 -50.27
N ARG A 840 -15.47 -28.26 -49.78
CA ARG A 840 -15.00 -29.45 -50.51
C ARG A 840 -15.92 -29.71 -51.72
N LEU A 841 -15.74 -28.92 -52.78
CA LEU A 841 -16.66 -28.88 -53.92
C LEU A 841 -16.64 -30.18 -54.75
N PRO A 842 -17.79 -30.84 -54.99
CA PRO A 842 -17.95 -31.88 -56.01
C PRO A 842 -17.52 -31.40 -57.40
N LEU A 843 -16.93 -32.27 -58.25
CA LEU A 843 -16.50 -31.89 -59.61
C LEU A 843 -17.63 -31.29 -60.46
N GLU A 844 -18.86 -31.75 -60.27
CA GLU A 844 -20.06 -31.23 -60.95
C GLU A 844 -20.34 -29.75 -60.63
N LYS A 845 -19.97 -29.27 -59.43
CA LYS A 845 -20.02 -27.84 -59.06
C LYS A 845 -18.82 -27.04 -59.62
N ILE A 846 -17.69 -27.70 -59.89
CA ILE A 846 -16.46 -27.06 -60.41
C ILE A 846 -16.58 -26.83 -61.92
N GLY A 847 -17.17 -27.75 -62.68
CA GLY A 847 -17.54 -27.53 -64.07
C GLY A 847 -17.83 -28.81 -64.84
N LYS A 848 -18.82 -28.75 -65.75
CA LYS A 848 -19.17 -29.89 -66.61
C LYS A 848 -18.06 -30.27 -67.60
N GLN A 849 -17.15 -29.34 -67.91
CA GLN A 849 -15.90 -29.62 -68.64
C GLN A 849 -14.71 -29.06 -67.87
N LEU A 850 -13.69 -29.90 -67.72
CA LEU A 850 -12.45 -29.64 -67.01
C LEU A 850 -11.28 -29.77 -67.98
N LEU A 851 -10.28 -28.90 -67.84
CA LEU A 851 -8.99 -29.01 -68.54
C LEU A 851 -7.93 -29.54 -67.59
N VAL A 852 -7.21 -30.59 -68.00
CA VAL A 852 -5.98 -31.01 -67.29
C VAL A 852 -4.85 -30.04 -67.62
N THR A 853 -4.19 -29.52 -66.59
CA THR A 853 -3.11 -28.53 -66.73
C THR A 853 -1.73 -29.12 -66.53
N SER A 854 -1.59 -29.98 -65.52
CA SER A 854 -0.32 -30.49 -65.02
C SER A 854 -0.52 -31.71 -64.13
N LEU A 855 0.58 -32.39 -63.80
CA LEU A 855 0.62 -33.52 -62.87
C LEU A 855 1.56 -33.19 -61.72
N LEU A 856 1.12 -33.41 -60.48
CA LEU A 856 1.88 -33.24 -59.25
C LEU A 856 2.51 -34.58 -58.86
N ASP A 857 3.84 -34.67 -58.77
CA ASP A 857 4.50 -35.90 -58.31
C ASP A 857 4.48 -36.07 -56.79
N CYS A 858 4.81 -37.27 -56.31
CA CYS A 858 4.84 -37.61 -54.88
C CYS A 858 5.86 -36.81 -54.03
N ASN A 859 6.77 -36.04 -54.66
CA ASN A 859 7.67 -35.10 -53.97
C ASN A 859 7.19 -33.65 -54.04
N GLY A 860 6.04 -33.40 -54.69
CA GLY A 860 5.43 -32.07 -54.82
C GLY A 860 5.84 -31.28 -56.06
N HIS A 861 6.61 -31.82 -57.01
CA HIS A 861 6.93 -31.09 -58.23
C HIS A 861 5.78 -31.13 -59.24
N THR A 862 5.56 -30.01 -59.95
CA THR A 862 4.48 -29.87 -60.93
C THR A 862 5.01 -29.99 -62.37
N HIS A 863 4.46 -30.97 -63.11
CA HIS A 863 4.84 -31.34 -64.47
C HIS A 863 3.76 -30.90 -65.46
N TYR A 864 3.98 -29.80 -66.20
CA TYR A 864 2.99 -29.21 -67.10
C TYR A 864 2.81 -29.98 -68.42
N ILE A 865 1.56 -30.15 -68.86
CA ILE A 865 1.25 -30.81 -70.15
C ILE A 865 1.23 -29.76 -71.28
N ASN A 866 2.23 -29.81 -72.16
CA ASN A 866 2.47 -28.74 -73.15
C ASN A 866 2.40 -29.17 -74.64
N ARG A 867 2.28 -30.48 -74.94
CA ARG A 867 2.13 -30.98 -76.33
C ARG A 867 0.71 -31.44 -76.69
N HIS A 868 -0.07 -31.87 -75.70
CA HIS A 868 -1.44 -32.33 -75.85
C HIS A 868 -2.36 -31.60 -74.86
N GLU A 869 -3.60 -31.37 -75.28
CA GLU A 869 -4.64 -30.74 -74.47
C GLU A 869 -5.69 -31.81 -74.14
N TYR A 870 -5.83 -32.15 -72.86
CA TYR A 870 -6.78 -33.15 -72.36
C TYR A 870 -7.96 -32.46 -71.68
N ARG A 871 -9.17 -32.76 -72.16
CA ARG A 871 -10.43 -32.25 -71.61
C ARG A 871 -11.26 -33.41 -71.07
N ILE A 872 -11.80 -33.24 -69.88
CA ILE A 872 -12.67 -34.21 -69.21
C ILE A 872 -14.07 -33.59 -69.13
N SER A 873 -15.05 -34.20 -69.78
CA SER A 873 -16.46 -33.89 -69.55
C SER A 873 -16.97 -34.78 -68.42
N ILE A 874 -17.56 -34.20 -67.37
CA ILE A 874 -18.18 -34.97 -66.28
C ILE A 874 -19.62 -35.30 -66.67
N ASN A 875 -19.99 -36.57 -66.58
CA ASN A 875 -21.32 -37.05 -66.94
C ASN A 875 -22.20 -37.26 -65.70
N SER A 876 -21.67 -37.93 -64.68
CA SER A 876 -22.40 -38.28 -63.45
C SER A 876 -21.46 -38.75 -62.33
N PHE A 877 -21.70 -38.29 -61.10
CA PHE A 877 -21.22 -38.90 -59.87
C PHE A 877 -21.63 -40.39 -59.76
N ILE A 878 -20.78 -41.22 -59.14
CA ILE A 878 -21.04 -42.64 -58.89
C ILE A 878 -21.13 -42.93 -57.39
N LYS A 879 -20.03 -42.75 -56.64
CA LYS A 879 -19.94 -43.00 -55.19
C LYS A 879 -18.79 -42.19 -54.56
N THR A 880 -18.79 -42.08 -53.23
CA THR A 880 -17.68 -41.53 -52.43
C THR A 880 -16.97 -42.67 -51.71
N GLU A 881 -15.65 -42.68 -51.73
CA GLU A 881 -14.80 -43.63 -51.00
C GLU A 881 -13.77 -42.85 -50.16
N GLY A 882 -13.95 -42.86 -48.83
CA GLY A 882 -13.10 -42.08 -47.93
C GLY A 882 -13.19 -40.57 -48.19
N ASN A 883 -12.08 -39.95 -48.60
CA ASN A 883 -12.02 -38.54 -49.02
C ASN A 883 -12.12 -38.37 -50.56
N GLU A 884 -12.33 -39.44 -51.32
CA GLU A 884 -12.38 -39.42 -52.77
C GLU A 884 -13.83 -39.48 -53.29
N TYR A 885 -14.12 -38.69 -54.32
CA TYR A 885 -15.41 -38.72 -55.02
C TYR A 885 -15.19 -39.30 -56.42
N ILE A 886 -15.89 -40.38 -56.72
CA ILE A 886 -15.76 -41.12 -57.97
C ILE A 886 -16.82 -40.64 -58.97
N TYR A 887 -16.38 -40.14 -60.12
CA TYR A 887 -17.24 -39.66 -61.21
C TYR A 887 -17.03 -40.47 -62.47
N GLN A 888 -18.09 -40.64 -63.26
CA GLN A 888 -17.99 -41.07 -64.65
C GLN A 888 -17.91 -39.86 -65.57
N GLY A 889 -17.00 -39.90 -66.55
CA GLY A 889 -16.80 -38.83 -67.52
C GLY A 889 -16.29 -39.31 -68.87
N HIS A 890 -16.14 -38.39 -69.81
CA HIS A 890 -15.51 -38.64 -71.11
C HIS A 890 -14.25 -37.79 -71.26
N ILE A 891 -13.12 -38.43 -71.56
CA ILE A 891 -11.85 -37.76 -71.87
C ILE A 891 -11.63 -37.62 -73.38
N TYR A 892 -11.32 -36.40 -73.79
CA TYR A 892 -11.03 -35.99 -75.15
C TYR A 892 -9.62 -35.42 -75.21
N VAL A 893 -8.90 -35.73 -76.29
CA VAL A 893 -7.54 -35.21 -76.52
C VAL A 893 -7.45 -34.48 -77.85
N ARG A 894 -6.65 -33.40 -77.89
CA ARG A 894 -6.12 -32.84 -79.15
C ARG A 894 -4.63 -32.54 -79.00
N ARG A 895 -3.90 -32.51 -80.11
CA ARG A 895 -2.54 -31.97 -80.14
C ARG A 895 -2.61 -30.45 -80.09
N PHE A 896 -1.74 -29.79 -79.32
CA PHE A 896 -1.81 -28.34 -79.15
C PHE A 896 -1.77 -27.62 -80.51
N LYS A 897 -2.75 -26.72 -80.72
CA LYS A 897 -2.93 -25.88 -81.92
C LYS A 897 -3.12 -26.61 -83.28
N LYS A 898 -3.33 -27.93 -83.33
CA LYS A 898 -3.77 -28.64 -84.57
C LYS A 898 -4.75 -29.78 -84.30
N GLY A 899 -5.92 -29.71 -84.96
CA GLY A 899 -6.95 -30.76 -84.97
C GLY A 899 -8.23 -30.41 -84.19
N LYS A 900 -9.33 -31.13 -84.48
CA LYS A 900 -10.50 -31.19 -83.61
C LYS A 900 -10.15 -32.00 -82.35
N LEU A 901 -10.94 -31.85 -81.28
CA LEU A 901 -10.92 -32.79 -80.16
C LEU A 901 -11.36 -34.17 -80.66
N ILE A 902 -10.62 -35.20 -80.25
CA ILE A 902 -10.87 -36.59 -80.63
C ILE A 902 -11.18 -37.39 -79.35
N THR A 903 -12.28 -38.12 -79.36
CA THR A 903 -12.61 -39.11 -78.33
C THR A 903 -11.61 -40.27 -78.42
N ILE A 904 -10.97 -40.62 -77.31
CA ILE A 904 -10.17 -41.85 -77.25
C ILE A 904 -11.17 -43.02 -77.26
N LYS A 905 -11.23 -43.78 -78.37
CA LYS A 905 -12.36 -44.68 -78.66
C LYS A 905 -12.54 -45.79 -77.63
N ASP A 906 -11.42 -46.35 -77.17
CA ASP A 906 -11.39 -47.59 -76.40
C ASP A 906 -11.30 -47.33 -74.88
N THR A 907 -11.15 -46.06 -74.49
CA THR A 907 -10.95 -45.59 -73.11
C THR A 907 -12.23 -45.04 -72.46
N ASN A 908 -13.28 -44.75 -73.24
CA ASN A 908 -14.42 -43.94 -72.77
C ASN A 908 -15.71 -44.75 -72.50
N PRO A 909 -16.47 -44.44 -71.43
CA PRO A 909 -16.21 -43.43 -70.41
C PRO A 909 -15.11 -43.87 -69.42
N ILE A 910 -14.47 -42.89 -68.79
CA ILE A 910 -13.53 -43.10 -67.69
C ILE A 910 -14.22 -42.92 -66.33
N ASN A 911 -13.76 -43.68 -65.33
CA ASN A 911 -14.05 -43.44 -63.92
C ASN A 911 -12.90 -42.62 -63.29
N ILE A 912 -13.23 -41.62 -62.50
CA ILE A 912 -12.33 -40.56 -62.04
C ILE A 912 -12.40 -40.47 -60.51
N SER A 913 -11.33 -40.84 -59.79
CA SER A 913 -11.18 -40.49 -58.37
C SER A 913 -10.77 -39.03 -58.25
N TYR A 914 -11.52 -38.26 -57.46
CA TYR A 914 -11.22 -36.86 -57.18
C TYR A 914 -11.07 -36.60 -55.68
N ASN A 915 -9.89 -36.10 -55.29
CA ASN A 915 -9.53 -35.81 -53.92
C ASN A 915 -9.85 -34.35 -53.57
N GLN A 916 -10.88 -34.17 -52.74
CA GLN A 916 -11.39 -32.84 -52.39
C GLN A 916 -10.45 -32.02 -51.50
N SER A 917 -9.51 -32.65 -50.79
CA SER A 917 -8.62 -31.98 -49.84
C SER A 917 -7.43 -31.28 -50.52
N ASN A 918 -7.19 -31.54 -51.81
CA ASN A 918 -6.11 -30.93 -52.59
C ASN A 918 -6.53 -30.49 -54.01
N PHE A 919 -7.81 -30.66 -54.39
CA PHE A 919 -8.36 -30.33 -55.71
C PHE A 919 -7.68 -31.06 -56.89
N THR A 920 -7.25 -32.31 -56.69
CA THR A 920 -6.63 -33.14 -57.74
C THR A 920 -7.44 -34.39 -58.08
N ILE A 921 -7.31 -34.85 -59.32
CA ILE A 921 -7.76 -36.19 -59.73
C ILE A 921 -6.61 -37.17 -59.45
N SER A 922 -6.80 -38.06 -58.48
CA SER A 922 -5.80 -39.05 -58.06
C SER A 922 -5.70 -40.23 -59.02
N ARG A 923 -6.83 -40.62 -59.65
CA ARG A 923 -6.92 -41.79 -60.56
C ARG A 923 -7.84 -41.52 -61.74
N MET A 924 -7.49 -42.03 -62.92
CA MET A 924 -8.38 -42.14 -64.08
C MET A 924 -8.32 -43.58 -64.61
N LEU A 925 -9.43 -44.31 -64.46
CA LEU A 925 -9.59 -45.70 -64.89
C LEU A 925 -10.50 -45.76 -66.12
N ASP A 926 -10.32 -46.74 -66.99
CA ASP A 926 -11.05 -46.88 -68.25
C ASP A 926 -12.00 -48.10 -68.27
N ARG A 927 -12.58 -48.37 -69.45
CA ARG A 927 -13.84 -49.11 -69.59
C ARG A 927 -13.67 -50.64 -69.65
N GLY A 928 -13.02 -51.22 -68.63
CA GLY A 928 -12.88 -52.66 -68.45
C GLY A 928 -13.49 -53.22 -67.15
N GLY A 929 -13.45 -52.45 -66.07
CA GLY A 929 -13.79 -52.94 -64.73
C GLY A 929 -15.16 -52.51 -64.21
N ASP A 930 -15.81 -53.43 -63.47
CA ASP A 930 -16.57 -53.01 -62.28
C ASP A 930 -15.63 -52.27 -61.33
N ILE A 931 -16.14 -51.38 -60.47
CA ILE A 931 -15.25 -50.61 -59.57
C ILE A 931 -14.51 -51.54 -58.59
N ASP A 932 -15.10 -52.71 -58.30
CA ASP A 932 -14.52 -53.72 -57.42
C ASP A 932 -13.61 -54.73 -58.18
N ILE A 933 -13.46 -54.58 -59.51
CA ILE A 933 -12.61 -55.39 -60.42
C ILE A 933 -11.87 -54.43 -61.38
N GLY A 934 -10.88 -53.69 -60.84
CA GLY A 934 -10.33 -52.49 -61.49
C GLY A 934 -9.71 -52.66 -62.89
N GLY A 935 -9.77 -51.58 -63.68
CA GLY A 935 -9.13 -51.45 -65.00
C GLY A 935 -7.72 -50.83 -64.97
N ASP A 936 -7.05 -50.83 -66.12
CA ASP A 936 -5.59 -50.69 -66.27
C ASP A 936 -5.02 -49.33 -65.86
N GLY A 937 -5.83 -48.27 -65.96
CA GLY A 937 -5.51 -46.93 -65.45
C GLY A 937 -4.63 -46.08 -66.36
N SER A 938 -4.55 -44.78 -66.04
CA SER A 938 -3.83 -43.80 -66.85
C SER A 938 -2.35 -43.69 -66.50
N TYR A 939 -1.50 -43.63 -67.52
CA TYR A 939 -0.04 -43.48 -67.38
C TYR A 939 0.46 -42.18 -68.01
N TYR A 940 1.43 -41.54 -67.35
CA TYR A 940 2.16 -40.37 -67.86
C TYR A 940 3.56 -40.75 -68.36
N CYS A 941 3.99 -40.13 -69.45
CA CYS A 941 5.39 -40.11 -69.87
C CYS A 941 5.93 -38.67 -69.88
N SER A 942 6.97 -38.39 -69.10
CA SER A 942 7.61 -37.08 -69.02
C SER A 942 8.36 -36.67 -70.29
N ILE A 943 8.91 -37.64 -71.04
CA ILE A 943 9.60 -37.39 -72.31
C ILE A 943 8.60 -37.02 -73.42
N CYS A 944 7.45 -37.69 -73.47
CA CYS A 944 6.40 -37.47 -74.47
C CYS A 944 5.42 -36.34 -74.09
N THR A 945 5.33 -35.98 -72.80
CA THR A 945 4.29 -35.12 -72.21
C THR A 945 2.90 -35.53 -72.69
N LYS A 946 2.59 -36.82 -72.51
CA LYS A 946 1.36 -37.49 -72.97
C LYS A 946 0.83 -38.36 -71.82
N ILE A 947 -0.48 -38.32 -71.60
CA ILE A 947 -1.24 -39.32 -70.85
C ILE A 947 -1.86 -40.32 -71.84
N PHE A 948 -1.80 -41.62 -71.51
CA PHE A 948 -2.33 -42.73 -72.29
C PHE A 948 -2.88 -43.83 -71.37
N TRP A 949 -3.66 -44.77 -71.93
CA TRP A 949 -4.46 -45.75 -71.18
C TRP A 949 -4.27 -47.21 -71.63
N SER A 950 -3.84 -47.50 -72.86
CA SER A 950 -3.79 -48.88 -73.34
C SER A 950 -2.45 -49.55 -73.08
N ASP A 951 -2.50 -50.84 -72.72
CA ASP A 951 -1.31 -51.66 -72.48
C ASP A 951 -0.48 -51.91 -73.77
N ILE A 952 -1.08 -51.72 -74.94
CA ILE A 952 -0.39 -51.75 -76.24
C ILE A 952 0.48 -50.48 -76.41
N GLU A 953 -0.07 -49.28 -76.16
CA GLU A 953 0.77 -48.06 -76.07
C GLU A 953 1.72 -48.11 -74.86
N TYR A 954 1.42 -48.92 -73.84
CA TYR A 954 2.33 -49.18 -72.72
C TYR A 954 3.63 -49.84 -73.22
N GLN A 955 3.54 -50.97 -73.92
CA GLN A 955 4.69 -51.73 -74.42
C GLN A 955 5.41 -51.09 -75.62
N GLU A 956 4.69 -50.45 -76.55
CA GLU A 956 5.27 -49.77 -77.73
C GLU A 956 6.25 -48.64 -77.38
N GLU A 957 6.06 -47.99 -76.25
CA GLU A 957 6.91 -46.87 -75.81
C GLU A 957 7.95 -47.31 -74.75
N LEU A 958 7.74 -48.44 -74.06
CA LEU A 958 8.79 -49.10 -73.28
C LEU A 958 9.94 -49.56 -74.20
N THR A 959 9.60 -50.13 -75.36
CA THR A 959 10.58 -50.47 -76.41
C THR A 959 11.24 -49.26 -77.07
N ARG A 960 10.70 -48.04 -76.86
CA ARG A 960 11.35 -46.75 -77.22
C ARG A 960 12.21 -46.17 -76.08
N GLY A 961 12.34 -46.88 -74.95
CA GLY A 961 13.16 -46.47 -73.81
C GLY A 961 12.53 -45.37 -72.93
N HIS A 962 11.24 -45.08 -73.10
CA HIS A 962 10.58 -44.00 -72.36
C HIS A 962 10.21 -44.42 -70.92
N LYS A 963 10.72 -43.67 -69.93
CA LYS A 963 10.23 -43.80 -68.54
C LYS A 963 8.78 -43.33 -68.44
N LYS A 964 7.98 -44.08 -67.68
CA LYS A 964 6.55 -43.94 -67.50
C LYS A 964 6.18 -44.04 -66.03
N PHE A 965 5.12 -43.34 -65.63
CA PHE A 965 4.63 -43.30 -64.27
C PHE A 965 3.11 -43.49 -64.26
N LEU A 966 2.61 -44.29 -63.32
CA LEU A 966 1.18 -44.50 -63.12
C LEU A 966 0.57 -43.29 -62.40
N ILE A 967 -0.60 -42.85 -62.84
CA ILE A 967 -1.37 -41.77 -62.20
C ILE A 967 -2.34 -42.42 -61.20
N THR A 968 -1.81 -42.61 -59.99
CA THR A 968 -2.50 -43.10 -58.78
C THR A 968 -1.92 -42.40 -57.54
N ASP A 969 -2.65 -42.47 -56.42
CA ASP A 969 -2.41 -41.74 -55.14
C ASP A 969 -0.96 -41.68 -54.64
N ALA A 970 -0.14 -42.70 -54.94
CA ALA A 970 1.23 -42.82 -54.44
C ALA A 970 2.30 -42.24 -55.39
N THR A 971 1.94 -41.82 -56.60
CA THR A 971 2.91 -41.51 -57.67
C THR A 971 2.71 -40.16 -58.35
N TYR A 972 1.56 -39.92 -58.97
CA TYR A 972 1.25 -38.67 -59.67
C TYR A 972 -0.24 -38.34 -59.56
N ASN A 973 -0.56 -37.13 -59.10
CA ASN A 973 -1.91 -36.59 -58.99
C ASN A 973 -2.18 -35.55 -60.09
N THR A 974 -3.37 -35.54 -60.67
CA THR A 974 -3.70 -34.71 -61.85
C THR A 974 -4.34 -33.38 -61.45
N ILE A 975 -3.69 -32.27 -61.81
CA ILE A 975 -4.19 -30.91 -61.56
C ILE A 975 -5.11 -30.48 -62.71
N ILE A 976 -6.30 -30.01 -62.36
CA ILE A 976 -7.38 -29.63 -63.26
C ILE A 976 -7.84 -28.18 -63.04
N LYS A 977 -8.56 -27.64 -64.01
CA LYS A 977 -9.32 -26.39 -63.88
C LYS A 977 -10.64 -26.45 -64.69
N PRO A 978 -11.62 -25.56 -64.45
CA PRO A 978 -12.76 -25.39 -65.35
C PRO A 978 -12.32 -24.96 -66.76
N ASP A 979 -13.11 -25.31 -67.79
CA ASP A 979 -12.92 -24.79 -69.15
C ASP A 979 -13.95 -23.71 -69.51
N ASP A 980 -13.60 -22.44 -69.30
CA ASP A 980 -14.46 -21.26 -69.50
C ASP A 980 -14.91 -21.03 -70.96
N ASN A 981 -14.39 -21.82 -71.92
CA ASN A 981 -14.67 -21.63 -73.35
C ASN A 981 -16.13 -21.83 -73.77
N HIS A 982 -17.01 -22.33 -72.89
CA HIS A 982 -18.45 -22.43 -73.17
C HIS A 982 -19.27 -21.15 -72.88
N ASN A 983 -18.71 -20.12 -72.23
CA ASN A 983 -19.41 -18.86 -71.94
C ASN A 983 -19.28 -17.77 -73.04
N LYS A 984 -18.84 -18.13 -74.25
CA LYS A 984 -18.64 -17.17 -75.38
C LYS A 984 -19.85 -16.96 -76.31
N ILE A 985 -21.06 -17.29 -75.85
CA ILE A 985 -22.31 -17.11 -76.62
C ILE A 985 -23.32 -16.15 -75.94
N LEU A 986 -23.07 -15.71 -74.69
CA LEU A 986 -23.98 -14.82 -73.94
C LEU A 986 -23.52 -13.36 -73.78
N ASN A 987 -22.30 -12.99 -74.19
CA ASN A 987 -21.88 -11.59 -74.26
C ASN A 987 -22.01 -11.05 -75.70
N ARG A 988 -23.24 -10.92 -76.18
CA ARG A 988 -23.52 -10.22 -77.45
C ARG A 988 -24.85 -9.48 -77.52
N GLU A 989 -25.33 -8.99 -76.39
CA GLU A 989 -26.27 -7.87 -76.27
C GLU A 989 -25.92 -7.08 -75.00
N VAL A 990 -26.27 -5.79 -74.97
CA VAL A 990 -25.81 -4.76 -74.02
C VAL A 990 -24.31 -4.48 -74.08
N LEU A 991 -23.98 -3.43 -74.84
CA LEU A 991 -22.92 -2.46 -74.53
C LEU A 991 -23.57 -1.28 -73.80
#